data_AF-A0A835JWB0-F1
#
_entry.id   AF-A0A835JWB0-F1
#
_cell.length_a   1.000
_cell.length_b   1.000
_cell.length_c   1.000
_cell.angle_alpha   90.00
_cell.angle_beta   90.00
_cell.angle_gamma   90.00
#
_symmetry.space_group_name_H-M   'P 1'
#
loop_
_entity.id
_entity.type
_entity.pdbx_description
1 polymer ?
#
loop_
_entity_poly.entity_id
_entity_poly.type
_entity_poly.pdbx_seq_one_letter_code
_entity_poly.pdbx_strand_id
1 'polypeptide(L)'
;MASTGQVIRCKAAVAWEAGKPLAIEEVEVAPPQAMEVRVKILFTSLCHTDVYFWEAKGQTPLFPRIFGHEAGGIVESVGEGVTDLEPGDHVLPVFTGECKECRHCKSEESNMCDLLRINTDRGVMLNDGKSRFSIRGQPIYHFVGTSTFSEYTVVHVGCLAKINPAAPLDKVCVLSCGISTGLGATLNVAKPKKGSTVAIFGLGAVGLAAAEGARISGASRIIGVDLNANRFNEAKKFGVTEFVNPKDHDKPVHEVIAEMTHGGVDRSVECTGSVSAMISAFECVHDGWGVAVLVGVPNKDDAFKTHPMNILNEKTLKGTFFGNYKPRSDLPSVVEKYMNKELELEKFITHEVPFSEINKAFEYMLSGAGLSSFKTRKKMSSTAGQVIRCKAAVAWEAGKPLVMEEVEVAPPQAMEVRVKILFTSLCHTDVYFWEAKGQTPLFPRIFGHEAGGIVESVGEGVTDLEPGDHVLPVFTGECKECRHCKSEESNMCDLLRINTDRGVMLNDGKSRFSIRGQPIYHFVGTSTFSEYTVVHVGCLAKINPAAPLDKVCVLSCGISTGLGATLNVAKPKKGSSVAIFGLGAVGLAAAEGARISGASRIIGVDLNANRFNEAKKFGVTEFVNPKDHDKPVHEVIAEMTDGGVDRSVECTGSVSAMISAFECVHDGWGVAVLVGVPNKDDAFKTHPMNILNERTLKGTFFGNYKPRSDIPSVVEKYMNKELELEKFITHEVPFAEINKAFEYMLSGAGLSKENERK
;
A
#
# COMPACT_ATOMS: atom_id res chain seq x y z
N MET A 1 48.83 4.86 17.95
CA MET A 1 47.73 5.82 18.09
C MET A 1 48.15 6.79 19.19
N ALA A 2 48.18 8.10 18.94
CA ALA A 2 48.72 9.08 19.91
C ALA A 2 47.62 9.86 20.67
N SER A 3 46.39 9.80 20.18
CA SER A 3 45.22 10.60 20.55
C SER A 3 44.12 9.82 21.27
N THR A 4 44.31 8.50 21.46
CA THR A 4 43.37 7.61 22.15
C THR A 4 43.16 8.08 23.59
N GLY A 5 41.90 8.28 23.99
CA GLY A 5 41.54 8.81 25.31
C GLY A 5 41.81 10.31 25.53
N GLN A 6 42.39 11.01 24.55
CA GLN A 6 42.68 12.45 24.63
C GLN A 6 41.62 13.27 23.88
N VAL A 7 41.47 14.55 24.21
CA VAL A 7 40.70 15.52 23.41
C VAL A 7 41.49 15.86 22.15
N ILE A 8 40.85 15.79 20.98
CA ILE A 8 41.44 16.22 19.70
C ILE A 8 41.00 17.65 19.41
N ARG A 9 41.87 18.46 18.80
CA ARG A 9 41.49 19.72 18.16
C ARG A 9 41.55 19.58 16.64
N CYS A 10 40.51 20.04 15.96
CA CYS A 10 40.36 19.91 14.52
C CYS A 10 39.38 20.93 13.95
N LYS A 11 39.25 21.00 12.63
CA LYS A 11 38.30 21.90 11.96
C LYS A 11 36.88 21.32 11.93
N ALA A 12 35.89 22.19 12.06
CA ALA A 12 34.48 21.89 11.78
C ALA A 12 33.77 23.07 11.13
N ALA A 13 32.70 22.80 10.39
CA ALA A 13 31.81 23.82 9.86
C ALA A 13 30.62 24.00 10.82
N VAL A 14 30.70 25.04 11.65
CA VAL A 14 29.73 25.32 12.71
C VAL A 14 28.65 26.27 12.19
N ALA A 15 27.40 25.85 12.30
CA ALA A 15 26.26 26.76 12.20
C ALA A 15 26.04 27.42 13.57
N TRP A 16 26.28 28.73 13.65
CA TRP A 16 26.01 29.52 14.86
C TRP A 16 24.54 29.95 14.96
N GLU A 17 23.87 30.15 13.83
CA GLU A 17 22.49 30.62 13.69
C GLU A 17 21.84 29.96 12.45
N ALA A 18 20.51 29.92 12.41
CA ALA A 18 19.76 29.40 11.26
C ALA A 18 19.95 30.27 10.01
N GLY A 19 20.17 29.63 8.85
CA GLY A 19 20.33 30.29 7.55
C GLY A 19 21.54 31.23 7.42
N LYS A 20 22.48 31.21 8.37
CA LYS A 20 23.75 31.96 8.29
C LYS A 20 24.86 31.07 7.75
N PRO A 21 25.76 31.58 6.88
CA PRO A 21 26.90 30.80 6.38
C PRO A 21 27.68 30.09 7.50
N LEU A 22 28.07 28.85 7.24
CA LEU A 22 28.81 28.03 8.19
C LEU A 22 30.21 28.62 8.43
N ALA A 23 30.60 28.74 9.70
CA ALA A 23 31.93 29.19 10.11
C ALA A 23 32.88 28.00 10.21
N ILE A 24 34.08 28.10 9.63
CA ILE A 24 35.13 27.09 9.80
C ILE A 24 35.91 27.39 11.08
N GLU A 25 35.59 26.67 12.15
CA GLU A 25 36.12 26.86 13.50
C GLU A 25 37.12 25.76 13.89
N GLU A 26 38.01 26.04 14.84
CA GLU A 26 38.76 25.00 15.57
C GLU A 26 37.90 24.52 16.75
N VAL A 27 37.49 23.24 16.72
CA VAL A 27 36.66 22.59 17.73
C VAL A 27 37.43 21.56 18.53
N GLU A 28 37.05 21.39 19.80
CA GLU A 28 37.54 20.36 20.70
C GLU A 28 36.60 19.15 20.65
N VAL A 29 37.13 17.98 20.29
CA VAL A 29 36.41 16.72 20.15
C VAL A 29 36.81 15.76 21.28
N ALA A 30 35.88 15.52 22.20
CA ALA A 30 36.04 14.63 23.35
C ALA A 30 36.36 13.18 22.93
N PRO A 31 37.01 12.37 23.78
CA PRO A 31 37.17 10.93 23.53
C PRO A 31 35.82 10.20 23.57
N PRO A 32 35.69 9.06 22.87
CA PRO A 32 34.48 8.24 22.90
C PRO A 32 34.26 7.61 24.27
N GLN A 33 33.02 7.63 24.77
CA GLN A 33 32.58 6.90 25.96
C GLN A 33 32.07 5.48 25.61
N ALA A 34 31.48 4.77 26.58
CA ALA A 34 30.90 3.46 26.36
C ALA A 34 29.91 3.44 25.17
N MET A 35 30.03 2.43 24.32
CA MET A 35 29.29 2.25 23.06
C MET A 35 29.48 3.37 22.02
N GLU A 36 30.49 4.22 22.17
CA GLU A 36 30.82 5.29 21.21
C GLU A 36 32.12 4.99 20.45
N VAL A 37 32.24 5.59 19.28
CA VAL A 37 33.39 5.45 18.38
C VAL A 37 33.76 6.83 17.84
N ARG A 38 35.02 7.21 17.94
CA ARG A 38 35.54 8.40 17.24
C ARG A 38 36.02 7.99 15.85
N VAL A 39 35.51 8.68 14.83
CA VAL A 39 35.85 8.48 13.42
C VAL A 39 36.56 9.72 12.90
N LYS A 40 37.69 9.53 12.22
CA LYS A 40 38.30 10.56 11.38
C LYS A 40 37.54 10.60 10.06
N ILE A 41 36.84 11.69 9.78
CA ILE A 41 36.18 11.89 8.49
C ILE A 41 37.25 12.28 7.45
N LEU A 42 37.19 11.65 6.28
CA LEU A 42 38.05 11.99 5.16
C LEU A 42 37.27 12.70 4.05
N PHE A 43 36.03 12.27 3.81
CA PHE A 43 35.13 12.85 2.82
C PHE A 43 33.71 12.92 3.36
N THR A 44 33.00 13.99 3.05
CA THR A 44 31.60 14.19 3.41
C THR A 44 30.87 14.90 2.28
N SER A 45 29.63 14.50 2.01
CA SER A 45 28.76 15.11 1.00
C SER A 45 27.64 15.91 1.67
N LEU A 46 26.99 16.77 0.88
CA LEU A 46 25.93 17.68 1.31
C LEU A 46 24.60 17.27 0.69
N CYS A 47 23.57 17.10 1.52
CA CYS A 47 22.23 16.78 1.07
C CYS A 47 21.25 17.91 1.41
N HIS A 48 20.11 17.96 0.71
CA HIS A 48 19.03 18.92 0.97
C HIS A 48 18.53 18.85 2.44
N THR A 49 18.66 17.70 3.10
CA THR A 49 18.39 17.53 4.53
C THR A 49 19.24 18.46 5.41
N ASP A 50 20.54 18.60 5.14
CA ASP A 50 21.40 19.53 5.90
C ASP A 50 20.95 20.97 5.67
N VAL A 51 20.64 21.34 4.42
CA VAL A 51 20.15 22.68 4.04
C VAL A 51 18.83 23.01 4.77
N TYR A 52 17.87 22.09 4.78
CA TYR A 52 16.56 22.26 5.41
C TYR A 52 16.66 22.49 6.92
N PHE A 53 17.47 21.69 7.63
CA PHE A 53 17.66 21.87 9.08
C PHE A 53 18.59 23.06 9.41
N TRP A 54 19.51 23.43 8.51
CA TRP A 54 20.30 24.65 8.62
C TRP A 54 19.44 25.91 8.48
N GLU A 55 18.45 25.94 7.58
CA GLU A 55 17.47 27.04 7.50
C GLU A 55 16.48 27.05 8.68
N ALA A 56 16.30 25.93 9.39
CA ALA A 56 15.41 25.73 10.53
C ALA A 56 13.93 26.12 10.32
N LYS A 57 13.46 26.21 9.07
CA LYS A 57 12.09 26.59 8.73
C LYS A 57 11.10 25.53 9.21
N GLY A 58 10.22 25.90 10.14
CA GLY A 58 9.19 25.00 10.70
C GLY A 58 9.72 23.94 11.67
N GLN A 59 10.98 24.06 12.12
CA GLN A 59 11.65 23.12 13.02
C GLN A 59 12.04 23.79 14.34
N THR A 60 12.29 23.00 15.39
CA THR A 60 12.84 23.53 16.65
C THR A 60 14.30 23.94 16.41
N PRO A 61 14.69 25.22 16.55
CA PRO A 61 16.05 25.65 16.30
C PRO A 61 16.99 25.17 17.41
N LEU A 62 18.01 24.39 17.04
CA LEU A 62 19.04 23.89 17.96
C LEU A 62 20.43 24.29 17.44
N PHE A 63 21.01 25.32 18.05
CA PHE A 63 22.28 25.94 17.66
C PHE A 63 23.10 26.31 18.92
N PRO A 64 24.44 26.43 18.84
CA PRO A 64 25.28 26.15 17.67
C PRO A 64 25.37 24.66 17.35
N ARG A 65 25.50 24.29 16.08
CA ARG A 65 25.42 22.90 15.60
C ARG A 65 26.45 22.59 14.51
N ILE A 66 26.95 21.35 14.48
CA ILE A 66 27.73 20.82 13.35
C ILE A 66 26.82 19.89 12.54
N PHE A 67 26.57 20.25 11.28
CA PHE A 67 25.74 19.48 10.33
C PHE A 67 26.54 18.35 9.67
N GLY A 68 25.96 17.70 8.66
CA GLY A 68 26.56 16.60 7.92
C GLY A 68 26.14 15.24 8.44
N HIS A 69 25.64 14.41 7.53
CA HIS A 69 25.18 13.05 7.79
C HIS A 69 25.52 12.06 6.66
N GLU A 70 26.31 12.51 5.67
CA GLU A 70 26.83 11.67 4.58
C GLU A 70 28.36 11.70 4.60
N ALA A 71 29.03 10.58 4.88
CA ALA A 71 30.50 10.56 4.95
C ALA A 71 31.17 9.19 4.80
N GLY A 72 32.46 9.24 4.43
CA GLY A 72 33.41 8.15 4.52
C GLY A 72 34.56 8.52 5.45
N GLY A 73 34.90 7.62 6.38
CA GLY A 73 35.94 7.85 7.39
C GLY A 73 36.62 6.58 7.88
N ILE A 74 37.59 6.77 8.77
CA ILE A 74 38.37 5.69 9.39
C ILE A 74 38.28 5.82 10.92
N VAL A 75 38.04 4.71 11.62
CA VAL A 75 37.98 4.68 13.09
C VAL A 75 39.32 5.12 13.70
N GLU A 76 39.29 6.11 14.60
CA GLU A 76 40.46 6.63 15.32
C GLU A 76 40.59 5.99 16.71
N SER A 77 39.48 5.89 17.44
CA SER A 77 39.41 5.22 18.74
C SER A 77 37.99 4.72 19.00
N VAL A 78 37.89 3.69 19.84
CA VAL A 78 36.64 3.11 20.31
C VAL A 78 36.55 3.24 21.82
N GLY A 79 35.34 3.40 22.35
CA GLY A 79 35.08 3.37 23.79
C GLY A 79 34.75 1.98 24.32
N GLU A 80 34.41 1.92 25.61
CA GLU A 80 34.09 0.67 26.31
C GLU A 80 32.87 -0.06 25.69
N GLY A 81 32.88 -1.40 25.68
CA GLY A 81 31.79 -2.22 25.14
C GLY A 81 31.74 -2.33 23.60
N VAL A 82 32.47 -1.48 22.87
CA VAL A 82 32.65 -1.65 21.42
C VAL A 82 33.49 -2.90 21.14
N THR A 83 32.92 -3.82 20.35
CA THR A 83 33.51 -5.16 20.09
C THR A 83 33.52 -5.57 18.61
N ASP A 84 32.76 -4.88 17.75
CA ASP A 84 32.65 -5.16 16.31
C ASP A 84 33.23 -4.06 15.41
N LEU A 85 34.05 -3.16 15.98
CA LEU A 85 34.87 -2.15 15.28
C LEU A 85 36.21 -1.95 16.00
N GLU A 86 37.28 -1.66 15.25
CA GLU A 86 38.61 -1.34 15.77
C GLU A 86 39.30 -0.16 15.03
N PRO A 87 40.28 0.54 15.65
CA PRO A 87 40.98 1.65 15.00
C PRO A 87 41.71 1.23 13.72
N GLY A 88 41.44 1.94 12.62
CA GLY A 88 41.85 1.57 11.27
C GLY A 88 40.71 1.04 10.39
N ASP A 89 39.56 0.66 10.97
CA ASP A 89 38.39 0.26 10.19
C ASP A 89 37.84 1.39 9.31
N HIS A 90 37.57 1.09 8.05
CA HIS A 90 36.85 1.98 7.14
C HIS A 90 35.34 1.87 7.41
N VAL A 91 34.70 3.03 7.60
CA VAL A 91 33.31 3.11 8.06
C VAL A 91 32.51 4.22 7.38
N LEU A 92 31.21 3.98 7.25
CA LEU A 92 30.21 4.99 6.89
C LEU A 92 29.33 5.29 8.13
N PRO A 93 29.31 6.53 8.64
CA PRO A 93 28.33 6.98 9.64
C PRO A 93 26.91 6.96 9.04
N VAL A 94 25.93 6.49 9.80
CA VAL A 94 24.52 6.42 9.38
C VAL A 94 23.60 7.04 10.43
N PHE A 95 22.72 7.95 10.00
CA PHE A 95 21.84 8.76 10.86
C PHE A 95 20.65 7.99 11.46
N THR A 96 20.47 6.73 11.05
CA THR A 96 19.63 5.74 11.72
C THR A 96 20.46 4.46 11.85
N GLY A 97 20.52 3.89 13.05
CA GLY A 97 21.44 2.80 13.39
C GLY A 97 20.76 1.49 13.77
N GLU A 98 21.55 0.50 14.18
CA GLU A 98 21.06 -0.81 14.64
C GLU A 98 21.62 -1.13 16.04
N CYS A 99 20.73 -1.29 17.03
CA CYS A 99 21.12 -1.76 18.36
C CYS A 99 21.18 -3.29 18.48
N LYS A 100 20.76 -4.03 17.43
CA LYS A 100 20.64 -5.49 17.34
C LYS A 100 19.64 -6.14 18.32
N GLU A 101 19.29 -5.48 19.42
CA GLU A 101 18.47 -6.06 20.50
C GLU A 101 16.96 -5.77 20.45
N CYS A 102 16.50 -4.71 19.79
CA CYS A 102 15.09 -4.33 19.80
C CYS A 102 14.22 -5.10 18.79
N ARG A 103 12.89 -4.96 18.89
CA ARG A 103 11.92 -5.71 18.04
C ARG A 103 12.11 -5.42 16.55
N HIS A 104 12.34 -4.15 16.19
CA HIS A 104 12.65 -3.78 14.81
C HIS A 104 13.98 -4.37 14.32
N CYS A 105 15.05 -4.33 15.13
CA CYS A 105 16.34 -4.94 14.76
C CYS A 105 16.24 -6.45 14.54
N LYS A 106 15.45 -7.15 15.37
CA LYS A 106 15.25 -8.61 15.32
C LYS A 106 14.22 -9.05 14.27
N SER A 107 13.39 -8.15 13.73
CA SER A 107 12.47 -8.42 12.63
C SER A 107 13.18 -8.39 11.28
N GLU A 108 12.83 -9.29 10.36
CA GLU A 108 13.26 -9.22 8.95
C GLU A 108 12.42 -8.24 8.12
N GLU A 109 11.30 -7.74 8.65
CA GLU A 109 10.37 -6.87 7.92
C GLU A 109 10.59 -5.36 8.15
N SER A 110 11.64 -4.93 8.90
CA SER A 110 11.89 -3.50 9.18
C SER A 110 13.35 -3.15 9.49
N ASN A 111 13.73 -1.89 9.25
CA ASN A 111 15.00 -1.29 9.67
C ASN A 111 14.88 -0.25 10.82
N MET A 112 13.68 -0.02 11.35
CA MET A 112 13.35 1.15 12.20
C MET A 112 13.73 1.00 13.68
N CYS A 113 15.01 0.78 13.97
CA CYS A 113 15.56 0.52 15.32
C CYS A 113 15.15 1.54 16.40
N ASP A 114 14.31 1.13 17.36
CA ASP A 114 13.81 1.93 18.50
C ASP A 114 14.83 2.88 19.17
N LEU A 115 16.01 2.37 19.52
CA LEU A 115 17.05 3.15 20.25
C LEU A 115 17.79 4.16 19.35
N LEU A 116 18.01 3.80 18.09
CA LEU A 116 18.95 4.47 17.17
C LEU A 116 18.27 5.03 15.91
N ARG A 117 16.93 5.06 15.89
CA ARG A 117 16.11 5.81 14.94
C ARG A 117 16.58 7.26 14.88
N ILE A 118 16.39 7.88 13.72
CA ILE A 118 16.63 9.32 13.54
C ILE A 118 15.90 10.12 14.64
N ASN A 119 16.59 11.10 15.22
CA ASN A 119 15.98 12.09 16.08
C ASN A 119 16.68 13.43 15.81
N THR A 120 15.92 14.40 15.32
CA THR A 120 16.41 15.70 14.83
C THR A 120 16.65 16.70 15.95
N ASP A 121 15.90 16.57 17.05
CA ASP A 121 15.98 17.41 18.25
C ASP A 121 17.11 16.93 19.21
N ARG A 122 17.48 15.64 19.14
CA ARG A 122 18.63 15.08 19.86
C ARG A 122 19.94 15.62 19.29
N GLY A 123 20.53 16.61 19.96
CA GLY A 123 21.89 17.13 19.68
C GLY A 123 23.00 16.64 20.61
N VAL A 124 22.72 15.63 21.43
CA VAL A 124 23.62 15.08 22.46
C VAL A 124 23.69 13.54 22.41
N MET A 125 24.73 12.95 22.99
CA MET A 125 24.95 11.50 23.01
C MET A 125 24.00 10.78 23.97
N LEU A 126 23.66 9.54 23.63
CA LEU A 126 22.75 8.70 24.41
C LEU A 126 23.30 8.31 25.80
N ASN A 127 24.62 8.14 25.94
CA ASN A 127 25.22 7.57 27.15
C ASN A 127 25.17 8.52 28.37
N ASP A 128 25.42 9.82 28.16
CA ASP A 128 25.55 10.80 29.25
C ASP A 128 24.78 12.11 29.03
N GLY A 129 24.00 12.22 27.95
CA GLY A 129 23.21 13.42 27.64
C GLY A 129 24.04 14.66 27.27
N LYS A 130 25.34 14.51 26.95
CA LYS A 130 26.23 15.63 26.59
C LYS A 130 26.67 15.55 25.13
N SER A 131 27.14 16.67 24.60
CA SER A 131 27.86 16.65 23.32
C SER A 131 29.26 16.04 23.48
N ARG A 132 29.91 15.79 22.35
CA ARG A 132 31.35 15.49 22.23
C ARG A 132 32.14 16.62 21.58
N PHE A 133 31.47 17.70 21.16
CA PHE A 133 32.07 18.89 20.57
C PHE A 133 31.97 20.10 21.52
N SER A 134 33.05 20.87 21.65
CA SER A 134 33.02 22.19 22.31
C SER A 134 33.96 23.21 21.66
N ILE A 135 33.66 24.49 21.85
CA ILE A 135 34.58 25.61 21.56
C ILE A 135 34.79 26.37 22.88
N ARG A 136 36.02 26.39 23.40
CA ARG A 136 36.38 27.14 24.63
C ARG A 136 35.48 26.82 25.83
N GLY A 137 35.03 25.56 25.94
CA GLY A 137 34.10 25.08 26.97
C GLY A 137 32.61 25.28 26.68
N GLN A 138 32.21 26.02 25.63
CA GLN A 138 30.82 26.05 25.16
C GLN A 138 30.52 24.78 24.35
N PRO A 139 29.48 23.98 24.68
CA PRO A 139 29.09 22.82 23.88
C PRO A 139 28.56 23.24 22.50
N ILE A 140 28.88 22.45 21.48
CA ILE A 140 28.30 22.53 20.13
C ILE A 140 27.46 21.27 19.91
N TYR A 141 26.21 21.38 19.44
CA TYR A 141 25.31 20.24 19.30
C TYR A 141 25.65 19.39 18.07
N HIS A 142 25.42 18.07 18.17
CA HIS A 142 25.51 17.19 17.01
C HIS A 142 24.24 17.24 16.15
N PHE A 143 24.36 16.80 14.89
CA PHE A 143 23.26 16.63 13.95
C PHE A 143 23.02 15.14 13.70
N VAL A 144 21.79 14.68 13.96
CA VAL A 144 21.26 13.31 13.75
C VAL A 144 22.15 12.14 14.19
N GLY A 145 23.10 12.37 15.11
CA GLY A 145 24.04 11.38 15.60
C GLY A 145 25.29 11.16 14.72
N THR A 146 25.56 12.06 13.76
CA THR A 146 26.63 11.91 12.76
C THR A 146 27.62 13.08 12.72
N SER A 147 27.15 14.33 12.62
CA SER A 147 27.97 15.58 12.52
C SER A 147 29.24 15.46 11.66
N THR A 148 29.07 15.11 10.39
CA THR A 148 30.20 14.80 9.50
C THR A 148 30.89 16.02 8.92
N PHE A 149 30.38 17.24 9.12
CA PHE A 149 31.09 18.48 8.78
C PHE A 149 32.15 18.83 9.83
N SER A 150 33.00 17.86 10.17
CA SER A 150 34.19 18.01 11.01
C SER A 150 35.21 16.92 10.66
N GLU A 151 36.51 17.23 10.76
CA GLU A 151 37.59 16.26 10.50
C GLU A 151 37.56 15.05 11.46
N TYR A 152 36.96 15.19 12.64
CA TYR A 152 36.68 14.09 13.56
C TYR A 152 35.29 14.22 14.17
N THR A 153 34.55 13.12 14.23
CA THR A 153 33.24 13.03 14.91
C THR A 153 33.22 11.87 15.90
N VAL A 154 32.29 11.90 16.86
CA VAL A 154 32.02 10.79 17.79
C VAL A 154 30.58 10.38 17.63
N VAL A 155 30.36 9.10 17.35
CA VAL A 155 29.03 8.53 17.04
C VAL A 155 28.81 7.25 17.87
N HIS A 156 27.56 6.81 17.99
CA HIS A 156 27.26 5.53 18.63
C HIS A 156 27.68 4.36 17.71
N VAL A 157 28.21 3.27 18.27
CA VAL A 157 28.73 2.11 17.54
C VAL A 157 27.70 1.49 16.58
N GLY A 158 26.43 1.46 16.98
CA GLY A 158 25.31 0.99 16.13
C GLY A 158 24.99 1.90 14.95
N CYS A 159 25.57 3.10 14.87
CA CYS A 159 25.41 4.07 13.79
C CYS A 159 26.62 4.08 12.83
N LEU A 160 27.39 2.99 12.76
CA LEU A 160 28.52 2.81 11.85
C LEU A 160 28.43 1.48 11.09
N ALA A 161 28.38 1.56 9.77
CA ALA A 161 28.56 0.43 8.87
C ALA A 161 30.07 0.20 8.64
N LYS A 162 30.59 -1.00 8.96
CA LYS A 162 31.95 -1.42 8.61
C LYS A 162 31.98 -1.83 7.15
N ILE A 163 32.86 -1.22 6.35
CA ILE A 163 32.90 -1.42 4.90
C ILE A 163 34.28 -1.92 4.43
N ASN A 164 34.33 -2.38 3.18
CA ASN A 164 35.55 -2.85 2.53
C ASN A 164 36.63 -1.74 2.54
N PRO A 165 37.83 -1.96 3.11
CA PRO A 165 38.87 -0.94 3.19
C PRO A 165 39.48 -0.55 1.84
N ALA A 166 39.25 -1.33 0.78
CA ALA A 166 39.61 -0.97 -0.59
C ALA A 166 38.60 -0.01 -1.25
N ALA A 167 37.46 0.30 -0.61
CA ALA A 167 36.45 1.19 -1.18
C ALA A 167 36.90 2.67 -1.13
N PRO A 168 36.81 3.42 -2.24
CA PRO A 168 37.17 4.84 -2.28
C PRO A 168 36.15 5.67 -1.49
N LEU A 169 36.56 6.13 -0.31
CA LEU A 169 35.72 6.83 0.67
C LEU A 169 35.15 8.17 0.15
N ASP A 170 35.78 8.74 -0.88
CA ASP A 170 35.32 9.92 -1.63
C ASP A 170 34.16 9.64 -2.59
N LYS A 171 33.91 8.37 -2.92
CA LYS A 171 32.80 7.93 -3.79
C LYS A 171 31.72 7.17 -3.02
N VAL A 172 32.06 6.42 -1.98
CA VAL A 172 31.05 5.68 -1.18
C VAL A 172 30.40 6.47 -0.05
N CYS A 173 30.89 7.67 0.28
CA CYS A 173 30.27 8.56 1.28
C CYS A 173 28.78 8.83 1.03
N VAL A 174 28.40 9.12 -0.22
CA VAL A 174 27.02 9.39 -0.68
C VAL A 174 26.04 8.21 -0.55
N LEU A 175 26.53 7.00 -0.27
CA LEU A 175 25.67 5.85 0.04
C LEU A 175 25.03 5.95 1.43
N SER A 176 25.57 6.75 2.36
CA SER A 176 25.07 6.84 3.73
C SER A 176 23.79 7.67 3.92
N CYS A 177 23.17 8.19 2.84
CA CYS A 177 21.82 8.74 2.85
C CYS A 177 21.11 8.63 1.49
N GLY A 178 21.19 9.65 0.63
CA GLY A 178 20.24 9.83 -0.46
C GLY A 178 20.20 8.71 -1.51
N ILE A 179 21.38 8.18 -1.87
CA ILE A 179 21.49 7.15 -2.93
C ILE A 179 20.90 5.82 -2.47
N SER A 180 21.33 5.29 -1.32
CA SER A 180 20.78 4.03 -0.78
C SER A 180 19.28 4.14 -0.50
N THR A 181 18.82 5.32 -0.07
CA THR A 181 17.39 5.57 0.16
C THR A 181 16.58 5.42 -1.12
N GLY A 182 16.98 6.07 -2.22
CA GLY A 182 16.29 5.96 -3.51
C GLY A 182 16.43 4.58 -4.16
N LEU A 183 17.64 4.02 -4.14
CA LEU A 183 17.94 2.70 -4.68
C LEU A 183 17.12 1.60 -3.98
N GLY A 184 17.08 1.62 -2.65
CA GLY A 184 16.30 0.68 -1.84
C GLY A 184 14.79 0.90 -1.97
N ALA A 185 14.32 2.15 -2.06
CA ALA A 185 12.91 2.44 -2.33
C ALA A 185 12.41 1.73 -3.61
N THR A 186 13.23 1.67 -4.66
CA THR A 186 12.90 0.91 -5.86
C THR A 186 13.17 -0.60 -5.71
N LEU A 187 14.37 -1.01 -5.32
CA LEU A 187 14.79 -2.43 -5.32
C LEU A 187 14.16 -3.25 -4.19
N ASN A 188 14.01 -2.69 -2.99
CA ASN A 188 13.52 -3.40 -1.81
C ASN A 188 12.00 -3.22 -1.63
N VAL A 189 11.46 -2.04 -1.95
CA VAL A 189 10.10 -1.65 -1.53
C VAL A 189 9.09 -1.62 -2.69
N ALA A 190 9.42 -0.96 -3.80
CA ALA A 190 8.56 -0.93 -4.99
C ALA A 190 8.60 -2.26 -5.76
N LYS A 191 9.80 -2.85 -5.92
CA LYS A 191 10.04 -4.11 -6.64
C LYS A 191 9.32 -4.16 -8.01
N PRO A 192 9.66 -3.26 -8.97
CA PRO A 192 9.20 -3.36 -10.34
C PRO A 192 9.67 -4.67 -10.98
N LYS A 193 8.82 -5.29 -11.80
CA LYS A 193 9.20 -6.45 -12.61
C LYS A 193 9.98 -5.99 -13.85
N LYS A 194 10.76 -6.89 -14.44
CA LYS A 194 11.36 -6.65 -15.77
C LYS A 194 10.25 -6.32 -16.77
N GLY A 195 10.39 -5.20 -17.47
CA GLY A 195 9.40 -4.67 -18.40
C GLY A 195 8.40 -3.69 -17.81
N SER A 196 8.35 -3.47 -16.48
CA SER A 196 7.43 -2.51 -15.85
C SER A 196 7.61 -1.07 -16.36
N THR A 197 6.53 -0.29 -16.30
CA THR A 197 6.54 1.17 -16.39
C THR A 197 6.63 1.76 -14.98
N VAL A 198 7.57 2.67 -14.73
CA VAL A 198 7.82 3.28 -13.41
C VAL A 198 7.75 4.80 -13.51
N ALA A 199 7.06 5.49 -12.59
CA ALA A 199 7.14 6.95 -12.43
C ALA A 199 8.04 7.35 -11.26
N ILE A 200 8.89 8.36 -11.44
CA ILE A 200 9.78 8.91 -10.41
C ILE A 200 9.45 10.40 -10.23
N PHE A 201 8.90 10.77 -9.08
CA PHE A 201 8.54 12.16 -8.77
C PHE A 201 9.68 12.84 -8.02
N GLY A 202 10.24 13.90 -8.60
CA GLY A 202 11.46 14.57 -8.17
C GLY A 202 12.71 13.90 -8.74
N LEU A 203 13.50 14.64 -9.53
CA LEU A 203 14.75 14.17 -10.13
C LEU A 203 15.99 14.77 -9.44
N GLY A 204 15.92 14.92 -8.11
CA GLY A 204 17.10 15.10 -7.26
C GLY A 204 17.83 13.77 -7.00
N ALA A 205 18.92 13.78 -6.23
CA ALA A 205 19.78 12.60 -6.02
C ALA A 205 19.02 11.32 -5.62
N VAL A 206 18.05 11.42 -4.70
CA VAL A 206 17.19 10.29 -4.28
C VAL A 206 16.37 9.73 -5.46
N GLY A 207 15.74 10.60 -6.24
CA GLY A 207 14.97 10.19 -7.42
C GLY A 207 15.83 9.63 -8.54
N LEU A 208 17.04 10.17 -8.75
CA LEU A 208 18.00 9.61 -9.70
C LEU A 208 18.47 8.20 -9.28
N ALA A 209 18.63 7.95 -7.98
CA ALA A 209 18.92 6.62 -7.45
C ALA A 209 17.71 5.67 -7.55
N ALA A 210 16.49 6.18 -7.39
CA ALA A 210 15.26 5.42 -7.61
C ALA A 210 15.06 5.05 -9.10
N ALA A 211 15.42 5.95 -10.02
CA ALA A 211 15.47 5.69 -11.46
C ALA A 211 16.55 4.64 -11.81
N GLU A 212 17.74 4.75 -11.25
CA GLU A 212 18.82 3.77 -11.42
C GLU A 212 18.41 2.40 -10.88
N GLY A 213 17.71 2.34 -9.75
CA GLY A 213 17.08 1.11 -9.24
C GLY A 213 16.05 0.53 -10.21
N ALA A 214 15.23 1.36 -10.86
CA ALA A 214 14.27 0.90 -11.87
C ALA A 214 14.97 0.38 -13.13
N ARG A 215 16.09 1.00 -13.54
CA ARG A 215 16.96 0.55 -14.63
C ARG A 215 17.60 -0.80 -14.31
N ILE A 216 18.12 -0.98 -13.09
CA ILE A 216 18.69 -2.24 -12.60
C ILE A 216 17.62 -3.35 -12.55
N SER A 217 16.39 -3.04 -12.15
CA SER A 217 15.24 -3.96 -12.23
C SER A 217 14.78 -4.28 -13.66
N GLY A 218 15.32 -3.61 -14.69
CA GLY A 218 14.95 -3.81 -16.07
C GLY A 218 13.56 -3.27 -16.45
N ALA A 219 13.12 -2.16 -15.84
CA ALA A 219 11.93 -1.44 -16.28
C ALA A 219 12.05 -1.03 -17.77
N SER A 220 10.93 -1.08 -18.51
CA SER A 220 10.92 -0.73 -19.95
C SER A 220 10.71 0.76 -20.21
N ARG A 221 10.05 1.44 -19.27
CA ARG A 221 9.70 2.87 -19.33
C ARG A 221 9.92 3.45 -17.94
N ILE A 222 10.73 4.49 -17.85
CA ILE A 222 11.00 5.22 -16.60
C ILE A 222 10.64 6.67 -16.87
N ILE A 223 9.53 7.11 -16.28
CA ILE A 223 8.92 8.43 -16.47
C ILE A 223 9.36 9.34 -15.33
N GLY A 224 10.25 10.28 -15.61
CA GLY A 224 10.65 11.31 -14.65
C GLY A 224 9.60 12.42 -14.56
N VAL A 225 9.28 12.86 -13.35
CA VAL A 225 8.30 13.93 -13.09
C VAL A 225 8.93 15.01 -12.22
N ASP A 226 9.13 16.21 -12.75
CA ASP A 226 9.78 17.31 -12.01
C ASP A 226 9.29 18.68 -12.52
N LEU A 227 9.36 19.71 -11.67
CA LEU A 227 9.16 21.11 -12.07
C LEU A 227 10.42 21.70 -12.72
N ASN A 228 11.60 21.19 -12.35
CA ASN A 228 12.86 21.38 -13.06
C ASN A 228 13.04 20.22 -14.05
N ALA A 229 12.79 20.48 -15.33
CA ALA A 229 12.96 19.45 -16.34
C ALA A 229 14.28 19.50 -17.15
N ASN A 230 15.24 20.40 -16.85
CA ASN A 230 16.61 20.27 -17.38
C ASN A 230 17.23 18.99 -16.80
N ARG A 231 16.82 18.62 -15.57
CA ARG A 231 17.12 17.34 -14.93
C ARG A 231 16.82 16.15 -15.84
N PHE A 232 15.91 16.22 -16.81
CA PHE A 232 15.68 15.10 -17.75
C PHE A 232 16.95 14.73 -18.55
N ASN A 233 17.77 15.69 -18.96
CA ASN A 233 18.99 15.39 -19.73
C ASN A 233 20.05 14.67 -18.90
N GLU A 234 20.14 14.98 -17.60
CA GLU A 234 20.96 14.24 -16.65
C GLU A 234 20.33 12.90 -16.26
N ALA A 235 19.02 12.87 -16.02
CA ALA A 235 18.27 11.69 -15.59
C ALA A 235 18.29 10.53 -16.61
N LYS A 236 18.47 10.83 -17.90
CA LYS A 236 18.74 9.81 -18.94
C LYS A 236 19.97 8.94 -18.62
N LYS A 237 20.99 9.47 -17.93
CA LYS A 237 22.20 8.73 -17.50
C LYS A 237 21.90 7.67 -16.42
N PHE A 238 20.75 7.81 -15.75
CA PHE A 238 20.19 6.92 -14.72
C PHE A 238 18.99 6.12 -15.26
N GLY A 239 18.80 6.07 -16.59
CA GLY A 239 17.78 5.28 -17.25
C GLY A 239 16.41 5.95 -17.47
N VAL A 240 16.20 7.21 -17.09
CA VAL A 240 14.91 7.90 -17.34
C VAL A 240 14.66 8.04 -18.84
N THR A 241 13.61 7.38 -19.35
CA THR A 241 13.28 7.28 -20.77
C THR A 241 12.33 8.39 -21.24
N GLU A 242 11.43 8.81 -20.36
CA GLU A 242 10.33 9.74 -20.63
C GLU A 242 10.24 10.78 -19.52
N PHE A 243 9.56 11.89 -19.79
CA PHE A 243 9.53 13.01 -18.87
C PHE A 243 8.22 13.80 -18.89
N VAL A 244 7.78 14.27 -17.71
CA VAL A 244 6.57 15.08 -17.49
C VAL A 244 6.85 16.26 -16.56
N ASN A 245 6.55 17.47 -17.01
CA ASN A 245 6.53 18.66 -16.15
C ASN A 245 5.08 18.95 -15.76
N PRO A 246 4.71 18.92 -14.47
CA PRO A 246 3.36 19.26 -14.02
C PRO A 246 2.85 20.64 -14.47
N LYS A 247 3.73 21.58 -14.82
CA LYS A 247 3.35 22.93 -15.29
C LYS A 247 2.95 22.99 -16.77
N ASP A 248 3.28 21.98 -17.57
CA ASP A 248 3.05 22.00 -19.01
C ASP A 248 1.70 21.33 -19.40
N HIS A 249 0.82 21.16 -18.42
CA HIS A 249 -0.50 20.51 -18.54
C HIS A 249 -1.54 21.17 -17.61
N ASP A 250 -2.75 21.40 -18.11
CA ASP A 250 -3.88 21.90 -17.29
C ASP A 250 -4.50 20.82 -16.39
N LYS A 251 -4.27 19.55 -16.71
CA LYS A 251 -4.76 18.38 -15.94
C LYS A 251 -3.84 18.05 -14.77
N PRO A 252 -4.38 17.44 -13.69
CA PRO A 252 -3.57 16.78 -12.67
C PRO A 252 -2.55 15.82 -13.30
N VAL A 253 -1.29 15.86 -12.85
CA VAL A 253 -0.20 15.10 -13.47
C VAL A 253 -0.46 13.57 -13.43
N HIS A 254 -1.23 13.08 -12.46
CA HIS A 254 -1.65 11.68 -12.41
C HIS A 254 -2.56 11.28 -13.59
N GLU A 255 -3.43 12.17 -14.07
CA GLU A 255 -4.26 11.93 -15.26
C GLU A 255 -3.40 11.88 -16.52
N VAL A 256 -2.44 12.82 -16.65
CA VAL A 256 -1.50 12.86 -17.77
C VAL A 256 -0.67 11.56 -17.84
N ILE A 257 -0.23 11.06 -16.69
CA ILE A 257 0.47 9.78 -16.58
C ILE A 257 -0.47 8.60 -16.91
N ALA A 258 -1.69 8.57 -16.37
CA ALA A 258 -2.66 7.52 -16.66
C ALA A 258 -3.02 7.47 -18.16
N GLU A 259 -3.19 8.64 -18.79
CA GLU A 259 -3.39 8.77 -20.22
C GLU A 259 -2.18 8.23 -20.98
N MET A 260 -0.93 8.65 -20.68
CA MET A 260 0.27 8.19 -21.39
C MET A 260 0.59 6.70 -21.21
N THR A 261 0.12 6.07 -20.14
CA THR A 261 0.37 4.66 -19.79
C THR A 261 -0.81 3.72 -20.09
N HIS A 262 -1.99 4.26 -20.40
CA HIS A 262 -3.25 3.51 -20.60
C HIS A 262 -3.86 2.89 -19.33
N GLY A 263 -3.72 3.54 -18.18
CA GLY A 263 -4.34 3.13 -16.92
C GLY A 263 -3.54 3.45 -15.66
N GLY A 264 -2.27 3.82 -15.82
CA GLY A 264 -1.33 4.13 -14.73
C GLY A 264 0.02 3.41 -14.90
N VAL A 265 1.01 3.84 -14.13
CA VAL A 265 2.31 3.15 -14.02
C VAL A 265 2.20 1.89 -13.16
N ASP A 266 3.06 0.90 -13.38
CA ASP A 266 3.07 -0.31 -12.56
C ASP A 266 3.64 -0.04 -11.16
N ARG A 267 4.57 0.92 -11.06
CA ARG A 267 5.16 1.42 -9.81
C ARG A 267 5.35 2.95 -9.86
N SER A 268 5.25 3.62 -8.72
CA SER A 268 5.73 5.00 -8.56
C SER A 268 6.61 5.15 -7.32
N VAL A 269 7.56 6.09 -7.38
CA VAL A 269 8.42 6.46 -6.24
C VAL A 269 8.43 7.98 -6.10
N GLU A 270 8.14 8.49 -4.91
CA GLU A 270 8.02 9.93 -4.63
C GLU A 270 9.19 10.42 -3.78
N CYS A 271 9.95 11.38 -4.31
CA CYS A 271 11.25 11.84 -3.79
C CYS A 271 11.33 13.37 -3.64
N THR A 272 10.21 14.08 -3.47
CA THR A 272 10.12 15.54 -3.32
C THR A 272 9.75 16.01 -1.91
N GLY A 273 8.96 15.22 -1.17
CA GLY A 273 8.36 15.61 0.11
C GLY A 273 7.07 16.42 -0.03
N SER A 274 6.65 16.75 -1.27
CA SER A 274 5.45 17.54 -1.51
C SER A 274 4.19 16.68 -1.48
N VAL A 275 3.22 17.02 -0.63
CA VAL A 275 1.93 16.30 -0.51
C VAL A 275 1.20 16.13 -1.85
N SER A 276 1.24 17.15 -2.73
CA SER A 276 0.60 17.06 -4.05
C SER A 276 1.32 16.07 -4.98
N ALA A 277 2.64 15.91 -4.83
CA ALA A 277 3.41 14.85 -5.49
C ALA A 277 3.14 13.48 -4.87
N MET A 278 2.99 13.36 -3.54
CA MET A 278 2.62 12.10 -2.86
C MET A 278 1.25 11.59 -3.32
N ILE A 279 0.25 12.46 -3.34
CA ILE A 279 -1.10 12.14 -3.81
C ILE A 279 -1.06 11.78 -5.30
N SER A 280 -0.37 12.57 -6.13
CA SER A 280 -0.25 12.27 -7.57
C SER A 280 0.51 10.98 -7.85
N ALA A 281 1.55 10.66 -7.08
CA ALA A 281 2.31 9.43 -7.20
C ALA A 281 1.46 8.21 -6.83
N PHE A 282 0.61 8.31 -5.80
CA PHE A 282 -0.36 7.27 -5.47
C PHE A 282 -1.45 7.14 -6.55
N GLU A 283 -2.03 8.24 -7.00
CA GLU A 283 -3.19 8.21 -7.90
C GLU A 283 -2.79 7.79 -9.34
N CYS A 284 -1.54 8.04 -9.75
CA CYS A 284 -1.03 7.66 -11.08
C CYS A 284 -0.64 6.18 -11.24
N VAL A 285 -0.58 5.37 -10.18
CA VAL A 285 -0.33 3.93 -10.34
C VAL A 285 -1.56 3.21 -10.86
N HIS A 286 -1.35 2.10 -11.56
CA HIS A 286 -2.41 1.33 -12.19
C HIS A 286 -3.37 0.74 -11.14
N ASP A 287 -4.67 0.80 -11.42
CA ASP A 287 -5.66 -0.02 -10.72
C ASP A 287 -5.23 -1.50 -10.75
N GLY A 288 -5.56 -2.27 -9.73
CA GLY A 288 -5.35 -3.73 -9.71
C GLY A 288 -4.00 -4.20 -9.18
N TRP A 289 -2.90 -3.52 -9.49
CA TRP A 289 -1.54 -3.96 -9.10
C TRP A 289 -0.52 -2.84 -8.86
N GLY A 290 -0.92 -1.57 -9.00
CA GLY A 290 -0.01 -0.45 -8.86
C GLY A 290 0.51 -0.29 -7.44
N VAL A 291 1.82 -0.06 -7.29
CA VAL A 291 2.45 0.20 -5.99
C VAL A 291 3.12 1.57 -5.99
N ALA A 292 2.70 2.44 -5.09
CA ALA A 292 3.34 3.73 -4.84
C ALA A 292 4.20 3.65 -3.58
N VAL A 293 5.41 4.21 -3.64
CA VAL A 293 6.35 4.31 -2.52
C VAL A 293 6.68 5.77 -2.24
N LEU A 294 6.30 6.26 -1.07
CA LEU A 294 6.68 7.58 -0.58
C LEU A 294 8.07 7.52 0.06
N VAL A 295 8.91 8.51 -0.24
CA VAL A 295 10.30 8.60 0.24
C VAL A 295 10.63 10.02 0.72
N GLY A 296 10.03 11.04 0.10
CA GLY A 296 10.23 12.43 0.50
C GLY A 296 9.59 12.76 1.85
N VAL A 297 10.25 13.60 2.65
CA VAL A 297 9.78 13.99 3.99
C VAL A 297 8.83 15.21 3.87
N PRO A 298 7.61 15.16 4.44
CA PRO A 298 6.64 16.26 4.43
C PRO A 298 6.93 17.31 5.51
N ASN A 299 6.18 18.40 5.51
CA ASN A 299 6.13 19.33 6.64
C ASN A 299 5.31 18.74 7.80
N LYS A 300 5.43 19.33 9.00
CA LYS A 300 4.82 18.83 10.23
C LYS A 300 3.28 18.86 10.24
N ASP A 301 2.68 19.80 9.51
CA ASP A 301 1.23 20.04 9.49
C ASP A 301 0.56 19.51 8.19
N ASP A 302 1.33 18.82 7.35
CA ASP A 302 0.87 18.27 6.07
C ASP A 302 -0.07 17.06 6.27
N ALA A 303 -1.01 16.87 5.33
CA ALA A 303 -1.96 15.77 5.39
C ALA A 303 -2.12 15.09 4.02
N PHE A 304 -1.86 13.78 3.97
CA PHE A 304 -2.18 12.96 2.81
C PHE A 304 -3.69 12.78 2.74
N LYS A 305 -4.31 13.09 1.58
CA LYS A 305 -5.75 12.95 1.34
C LYS A 305 -6.00 12.33 -0.02
N THR A 306 -6.83 11.29 -0.08
CA THR A 306 -7.32 10.69 -1.33
C THR A 306 -8.72 10.12 -1.14
N HIS A 307 -9.44 9.84 -2.21
CA HIS A 307 -10.75 9.18 -2.14
C HIS A 307 -10.54 7.67 -1.87
N PRO A 308 -11.25 7.01 -0.92
CA PRO A 308 -10.90 5.65 -0.52
C PRO A 308 -11.05 4.60 -1.63
N MET A 309 -11.87 4.85 -2.67
CA MET A 309 -11.92 3.99 -3.85
C MET A 309 -10.58 3.91 -4.60
N ASN A 310 -9.69 4.91 -4.52
CA ASN A 310 -8.35 4.81 -5.11
C ASN A 310 -7.52 3.71 -4.43
N ILE A 311 -7.78 3.42 -3.16
CA ILE A 311 -7.17 2.31 -2.40
C ILE A 311 -7.89 1.00 -2.75
N LEU A 312 -9.23 0.96 -2.68
CA LEU A 312 -10.05 -0.22 -2.98
C LEU A 312 -9.96 -0.72 -4.42
N ASN A 313 -9.51 0.13 -5.35
CA ASN A 313 -9.07 -0.25 -6.68
C ASN A 313 -7.73 -1.02 -6.70
N GLU A 314 -7.46 -1.78 -5.63
CA GLU A 314 -6.28 -2.61 -5.35
C GLU A 314 -4.92 -1.92 -5.53
N LYS A 315 -4.87 -0.59 -5.36
CA LYS A 315 -3.60 0.14 -5.31
C LYS A 315 -2.95 -0.07 -3.95
N THR A 316 -1.64 -0.29 -3.95
CA THR A 316 -0.83 -0.39 -2.73
C THR A 316 -0.07 0.91 -2.50
N LEU A 317 -0.19 1.49 -1.32
CA LEU A 317 0.58 2.63 -0.85
C LEU A 317 1.55 2.17 0.24
N LYS A 318 2.81 2.56 0.12
CA LYS A 318 3.87 2.32 1.10
C LYS A 318 4.63 3.62 1.34
N GLY A 319 5.28 3.73 2.49
CA GLY A 319 6.46 4.57 2.61
C GLY A 319 7.70 3.72 2.80
N THR A 320 8.86 4.36 2.86
CA THR A 320 10.08 3.71 3.32
C THR A 320 11.04 4.70 3.99
N PHE A 321 11.82 4.20 4.93
CA PHE A 321 12.94 4.93 5.51
C PHE A 321 14.25 4.27 5.10
N PHE A 322 15.25 5.06 4.69
CA PHE A 322 16.54 4.56 4.20
C PHE A 322 16.43 3.45 3.11
N GLY A 323 15.34 3.44 2.34
CA GLY A 323 15.08 2.44 1.30
C GLY A 323 14.84 1.01 1.83
N ASN A 324 14.45 0.87 3.10
CA ASN A 324 14.31 -0.40 3.81
C ASN A 324 15.58 -1.28 3.72
N TYR A 325 16.74 -0.63 3.85
CA TYR A 325 18.00 -1.27 4.21
C TYR A 325 18.23 -1.14 5.71
N LYS A 326 18.70 -2.20 6.37
CA LYS A 326 19.30 -2.14 7.70
C LYS A 326 20.65 -1.41 7.59
N PRO A 327 20.82 -0.17 8.09
CA PRO A 327 21.89 0.72 7.62
C PRO A 327 23.30 0.31 8.01
N ARG A 328 23.46 -0.50 9.06
CA ARG A 328 24.74 -1.04 9.53
C ARG A 328 25.03 -2.41 8.93
N SER A 329 23.99 -3.23 8.74
CA SER A 329 24.09 -4.61 8.26
C SER A 329 24.09 -4.74 6.73
N ASP A 330 23.24 -3.98 6.02
CA ASP A 330 23.02 -4.15 4.57
C ASP A 330 23.86 -3.18 3.73
N LEU A 331 24.15 -1.98 4.23
CA LEU A 331 24.90 -0.95 3.50
C LEU A 331 26.27 -1.40 2.97
N PRO A 332 27.04 -2.27 3.67
CA PRO A 332 28.27 -2.85 3.10
C PRO A 332 28.03 -3.65 1.81
N SER A 333 26.85 -4.28 1.64
CA SER A 333 26.50 -4.95 0.37
C SER A 333 26.24 -3.96 -0.77
N VAL A 334 25.76 -2.76 -0.46
CA VAL A 334 25.56 -1.67 -1.44
C VAL A 334 26.92 -1.08 -1.86
N VAL A 335 27.89 -1.00 -0.94
CA VAL A 335 29.30 -0.71 -1.27
C VAL A 335 29.87 -1.78 -2.19
N GLU A 336 29.66 -3.06 -1.90
CA GLU A 336 30.14 -4.13 -2.78
C GLU A 336 29.48 -4.10 -4.17
N LYS A 337 28.23 -3.64 -4.32
CA LYS A 337 27.62 -3.41 -5.65
C LYS A 337 28.36 -2.36 -6.47
N TYR A 338 28.85 -1.30 -5.83
CA TYR A 338 29.70 -0.31 -6.48
C TYR A 338 31.08 -0.90 -6.82
N MET A 339 31.73 -1.61 -5.88
CA MET A 339 33.04 -2.26 -6.12
C MET A 339 33.00 -3.26 -7.29
N ASN A 340 31.89 -4.00 -7.43
CA ASN A 340 31.63 -4.93 -8.53
C ASN A 340 31.06 -4.28 -9.81
N LYS A 341 30.92 -2.95 -9.84
CA LYS A 341 30.42 -2.14 -10.97
C LYS A 341 28.98 -2.45 -11.39
N GLU A 342 28.17 -2.95 -10.47
CA GLU A 342 26.71 -3.05 -10.63
C GLU A 342 26.01 -1.69 -10.43
N LEU A 343 26.68 -0.75 -9.75
CA LEU A 343 26.25 0.61 -9.45
C LEU A 343 27.37 1.59 -9.83
N GLU A 344 27.03 2.72 -10.46
CA GLU A 344 27.99 3.75 -10.89
C GLU A 344 27.78 5.03 -10.08
N LEU A 345 28.60 5.24 -9.04
CA LEU A 345 28.42 6.36 -8.08
C LEU A 345 28.93 7.70 -8.60
N GLU A 346 29.90 7.68 -9.51
CA GLU A 346 30.50 8.86 -10.13
C GLU A 346 29.47 9.76 -10.81
N LYS A 347 28.37 9.18 -11.33
CA LYS A 347 27.27 9.92 -11.96
C LYS A 347 26.56 10.89 -11.00
N PHE A 348 26.55 10.59 -9.70
CA PHE A 348 25.88 11.40 -8.68
C PHE A 348 26.76 12.56 -8.19
N ILE A 349 28.09 12.47 -8.38
CA ILE A 349 29.07 13.43 -7.86
C ILE A 349 29.37 14.47 -8.94
N THR A 350 28.63 15.59 -8.91
CA THR A 350 28.71 16.64 -9.93
C THR A 350 29.78 17.70 -9.64
N HIS A 351 30.14 17.89 -8.38
CA HIS A 351 31.09 18.89 -7.91
C HIS A 351 31.88 18.33 -6.71
N GLU A 352 33.17 18.60 -6.66
CA GLU A 352 34.03 18.36 -5.50
C GLU A 352 34.59 19.72 -5.05
N VAL A 353 34.47 20.06 -3.76
CA VAL A 353 34.98 21.32 -3.19
C VAL A 353 35.85 21.05 -1.97
N PRO A 354 36.89 21.87 -1.71
CA PRO A 354 37.63 21.79 -0.45
C PRO A 354 36.69 22.07 0.74
N PHE A 355 36.87 21.38 1.86
CA PHE A 355 36.03 21.55 3.06
C PHE A 355 35.96 23.01 3.57
N SER A 356 37.01 23.80 3.36
CA SER A 356 37.04 25.24 3.65
C SER A 356 36.07 26.09 2.82
N GLU A 357 35.52 25.55 1.73
CA GLU A 357 34.59 26.24 0.82
C GLU A 357 33.16 25.69 0.91
N ILE A 358 32.80 24.96 1.98
CA ILE A 358 31.51 24.27 2.15
C ILE A 358 30.27 25.12 1.82
N ASN A 359 30.30 26.44 2.10
CA ASN A 359 29.19 27.35 1.77
C ASN A 359 28.88 27.40 0.26
N LYS A 360 29.86 27.21 -0.64
CA LYS A 360 29.62 27.13 -2.10
C LYS A 360 28.80 25.89 -2.48
N ALA A 361 28.92 24.79 -1.74
CA ALA A 361 28.16 23.58 -2.03
C ALA A 361 26.65 23.77 -1.79
N PHE A 362 26.26 24.67 -0.86
CA PHE A 362 24.87 25.04 -0.64
C PHE A 362 24.27 25.83 -1.81
N GLU A 363 25.09 26.58 -2.58
CA GLU A 363 24.63 27.45 -3.67
C GLU A 363 24.21 26.69 -4.95
N TYR A 364 24.73 25.48 -5.21
CA TYR A 364 24.61 24.78 -6.50
C TYR A 364 23.26 24.07 -6.79
N MET A 365 22.28 24.04 -5.88
CA MET A 365 21.20 23.02 -5.84
C MET A 365 19.92 23.28 -6.74
N LEU A 366 20.01 23.64 -8.05
CA LEU A 366 18.96 24.43 -8.81
C LEU A 366 18.07 23.79 -9.98
N SER A 367 17.88 24.45 -11.16
CA SER A 367 16.60 24.58 -11.99
C SER A 367 16.59 24.22 -13.54
N GLY A 368 15.41 24.22 -14.26
CA GLY A 368 15.27 23.81 -15.73
C GLY A 368 13.87 23.38 -16.37
N ALA A 369 13.78 22.85 -17.65
CA ALA A 369 12.58 22.33 -18.47
C ALA A 369 12.90 21.15 -19.52
N GLY A 370 12.15 20.17 -20.19
CA GLY A 370 10.77 19.51 -20.46
C GLY A 370 10.93 18.23 -21.44
N LEU A 371 10.08 17.34 -22.09
CA LEU A 371 8.69 16.67 -22.28
C LEU A 371 8.81 15.44 -23.34
N SER A 372 7.94 14.56 -23.97
CA SER A 372 6.55 13.87 -24.07
C SER A 372 6.64 12.60 -25.06
N SER A 373 5.74 11.77 -25.73
CA SER A 373 4.29 11.27 -25.95
C SER A 373 4.24 10.07 -27.05
N PHE A 374 3.27 9.26 -27.63
CA PHE A 374 1.85 8.63 -27.58
C PHE A 374 1.57 7.60 -28.83
N LYS A 375 0.53 6.72 -29.19
CA LYS A 375 -0.68 5.94 -28.64
C LYS A 375 -1.37 4.71 -29.47
N THR A 376 -2.67 4.28 -29.25
CA THR A 376 -3.38 2.92 -29.52
C THR A 376 -4.79 2.92 -30.27
N ARG A 377 -5.78 1.95 -30.45
CA ARG A 377 -6.42 0.67 -29.83
C ARG A 377 -7.17 -0.24 -30.94
N LYS A 378 -8.23 -1.14 -30.96
CA LYS A 378 -9.46 -1.69 -30.21
C LYS A 378 -10.07 -3.06 -30.83
N LYS A 379 -11.22 -3.71 -30.38
CA LYS A 379 -11.87 -5.02 -30.89
C LYS A 379 -13.47 -5.21 -30.78
N MET A 380 -14.12 -6.32 -31.29
CA MET A 380 -15.60 -6.77 -31.34
C MET A 380 -15.78 -8.36 -31.57
N SER A 381 -16.86 -9.15 -31.91
CA SER A 381 -18.37 -9.40 -31.77
C SER A 381 -18.79 -10.73 -32.57
N SER A 382 -20.00 -11.39 -32.75
CA SER A 382 -21.32 -11.70 -32.05
C SER A 382 -22.39 -12.39 -33.03
N THR A 383 -23.52 -13.21 -32.86
CA THR A 383 -24.44 -13.84 -31.82
C THR A 383 -25.27 -15.14 -32.29
N ALA A 384 -26.02 -15.88 -31.42
CA ALA A 384 -27.10 -16.91 -31.70
C ALA A 384 -28.10 -17.20 -30.50
N GLY A 385 -29.40 -17.63 -30.63
CA GLY A 385 -30.31 -18.05 -29.47
C GLY A 385 -31.89 -18.08 -29.59
N GLN A 386 -32.66 -18.54 -28.54
CA GLN A 386 -34.17 -18.47 -28.32
C GLN A 386 -34.71 -18.14 -26.86
N VAL A 387 -36.00 -17.73 -26.67
CA VAL A 387 -36.66 -17.11 -25.45
C VAL A 387 -37.44 -18.11 -24.52
N ILE A 388 -37.58 -17.83 -23.21
CA ILE A 388 -38.41 -18.58 -22.19
C ILE A 388 -39.21 -17.67 -21.20
N ARG A 389 -39.88 -18.26 -20.18
CA ARG A 389 -40.55 -17.59 -19.04
C ARG A 389 -40.27 -18.28 -17.70
N CYS A 390 -40.29 -17.53 -16.59
CA CYS A 390 -40.14 -18.05 -15.21
C CYS A 390 -40.58 -17.04 -14.13
N LYS A 391 -40.41 -17.34 -12.82
CA LYS A 391 -40.66 -16.39 -11.73
C LYS A 391 -39.43 -15.54 -11.38
N ALA A 392 -39.68 -14.32 -10.91
CA ALA A 392 -38.66 -13.43 -10.34
C ALA A 392 -39.21 -12.58 -9.18
N ALA A 393 -38.32 -12.11 -8.30
CA ALA A 393 -38.62 -11.12 -7.28
C ALA A 393 -38.23 -9.72 -7.81
N VAL A 394 -39.23 -8.92 -8.18
CA VAL A 394 -39.05 -7.63 -8.83
C VAL A 394 -39.20 -6.49 -7.82
N ALA A 395 -38.19 -5.63 -7.75
CA ALA A 395 -38.29 -4.33 -7.10
C ALA A 395 -38.90 -3.33 -8.09
N TRP A 396 -40.08 -2.80 -7.78
CA TRP A 396 -40.73 -1.75 -8.58
C TRP A 396 -40.32 -0.33 -8.16
N GLU A 397 -39.95 -0.15 -6.89
CA GLU A 397 -39.57 1.13 -6.27
C GLU A 397 -38.49 0.89 -5.19
N ALA A 398 -37.73 1.92 -4.85
CA ALA A 398 -36.72 1.86 -3.80
C ALA A 398 -37.34 1.60 -2.41
N GLY A 399 -36.76 0.66 -1.65
CA GLY A 399 -37.18 0.32 -0.29
C GLY A 399 -38.59 -0.25 -0.15
N LYS A 400 -39.26 -0.63 -1.26
CA LYS A 400 -40.55 -1.34 -1.23
C LYS A 400 -40.34 -2.85 -1.28
N PRO A 401 -41.16 -3.66 -0.59
CA PRO A 401 -41.09 -5.12 -0.67
C PRO A 401 -41.08 -5.62 -2.12
N LEU A 402 -40.25 -6.63 -2.39
CA LEU A 402 -40.13 -7.28 -3.69
C LEU A 402 -41.45 -8.01 -4.02
N VAL A 403 -41.90 -7.88 -5.27
CA VAL A 403 -43.11 -8.53 -5.77
C VAL A 403 -42.72 -9.77 -6.56
N MET A 404 -43.37 -10.91 -6.29
CA MET A 404 -43.16 -12.14 -7.05
C MET A 404 -43.98 -12.09 -8.36
N GLU A 405 -43.28 -11.98 -9.49
CA GLU A 405 -43.86 -11.81 -10.83
C GLU A 405 -43.52 -13.00 -11.75
N GLU A 406 -44.33 -13.22 -12.80
CA GLU A 406 -43.93 -14.04 -13.96
C GLU A 406 -43.23 -13.14 -15.00
N VAL A 407 -41.97 -13.45 -15.30
CA VAL A 407 -41.12 -12.68 -16.22
C VAL A 407 -40.75 -13.49 -17.46
N GLU A 408 -40.62 -12.81 -18.59
CA GLU A 408 -40.06 -13.33 -19.84
C GLU A 408 -38.53 -13.18 -19.80
N VAL A 409 -37.81 -14.26 -20.10
CA VAL A 409 -36.34 -14.30 -20.11
C VAL A 409 -35.85 -14.61 -21.52
N ALA A 410 -35.14 -13.65 -22.10
CA ALA A 410 -34.58 -13.72 -23.44
C ALA A 410 -33.52 -14.85 -23.58
N PRO A 411 -33.08 -15.18 -24.81
CA PRO A 411 -31.88 -15.98 -25.01
C PRO A 411 -30.62 -15.36 -24.44
N PRO A 412 -29.60 -16.19 -24.17
CA PRO A 412 -28.22 -15.72 -24.25
C PRO A 412 -27.89 -15.30 -25.69
N GLN A 413 -27.30 -14.12 -25.87
CA GLN A 413 -26.63 -13.71 -27.10
C GLN A 413 -25.14 -14.09 -27.08
N ALA A 414 -24.33 -13.48 -27.95
CA ALA A 414 -22.88 -13.71 -27.99
C ALA A 414 -22.22 -13.50 -26.62
N MET A 415 -21.36 -14.45 -26.23
CA MET A 415 -20.66 -14.48 -24.94
C MET A 415 -21.60 -14.47 -23.72
N GLU A 416 -22.88 -14.80 -23.88
CA GLU A 416 -23.86 -14.91 -22.80
C GLU A 416 -24.26 -16.37 -22.55
N VAL A 417 -24.75 -16.65 -21.35
CA VAL A 417 -25.18 -17.97 -20.88
C VAL A 417 -26.44 -17.80 -20.06
N ARG A 418 -27.45 -18.63 -20.29
CA ARG A 418 -28.65 -18.72 -19.45
C ARG A 418 -28.49 -19.82 -18.44
N VAL A 419 -28.70 -19.47 -17.17
CA VAL A 419 -28.51 -20.34 -16.00
C VAL A 419 -29.83 -20.47 -15.27
N LYS A 420 -30.20 -21.71 -14.95
CA LYS A 420 -31.26 -22.03 -14.02
C LYS A 420 -30.73 -21.88 -12.61
N ILE A 421 -31.26 -20.92 -11.85
CA ILE A 421 -30.91 -20.72 -10.45
C ILE A 421 -31.64 -21.76 -9.60
N LEU A 422 -30.93 -22.39 -8.68
CA LEU A 422 -31.50 -23.35 -7.71
C LEU A 422 -31.49 -22.79 -6.30
N PHE A 423 -30.42 -22.06 -5.95
CA PHE A 423 -30.26 -21.40 -4.65
C PHE A 423 -29.65 -20.01 -4.85
N THR A 424 -30.06 -19.05 -4.03
CA THR A 424 -29.50 -17.69 -4.01
C THR A 424 -29.43 -17.20 -2.57
N SER A 425 -28.33 -16.55 -2.22
CA SER A 425 -28.14 -15.89 -0.92
C SER A 425 -28.31 -14.37 -1.06
N LEU A 426 -28.64 -13.73 0.05
CA LEU A 426 -28.89 -12.29 0.11
C LEU A 426 -27.70 -11.60 0.78
N CYS A 427 -27.13 -10.60 0.11
CA CYS A 427 -25.99 -9.83 0.60
C CYS A 427 -26.41 -8.43 1.06
N HIS A 428 -25.62 -7.79 1.92
CA HIS A 428 -25.86 -6.41 2.37
C HIS A 428 -25.87 -5.42 1.18
N THR A 429 -25.08 -5.72 0.15
CA THR A 429 -25.04 -4.96 -1.11
C THR A 429 -26.39 -4.98 -1.85
N ASP A 430 -27.15 -6.08 -1.84
CA ASP A 430 -28.48 -6.11 -2.46
C ASP A 430 -29.45 -5.17 -1.72
N VAL A 431 -29.44 -5.20 -0.38
CA VAL A 431 -30.27 -4.32 0.47
C VAL A 431 -29.90 -2.85 0.26
N TYR A 432 -28.60 -2.51 0.26
CA TYR A 432 -28.13 -1.14 0.08
C TYR A 432 -28.57 -0.52 -1.26
N PHE A 433 -28.46 -1.27 -2.37
CA PHE A 433 -28.92 -0.78 -3.67
C PHE A 433 -30.44 -0.87 -3.87
N TRP A 434 -31.14 -1.76 -3.15
CA TRP A 434 -32.60 -1.80 -3.10
C TRP A 434 -33.19 -0.60 -2.36
N GLU A 435 -32.55 -0.12 -1.28
CA GLU A 435 -32.93 1.14 -0.62
C GLU A 435 -32.57 2.40 -1.44
N ALA A 436 -31.66 2.27 -2.41
CA ALA A 436 -31.15 3.34 -3.29
C ALA A 436 -30.59 4.59 -2.57
N LYS A 437 -30.21 4.49 -1.30
CA LYS A 437 -29.73 5.61 -0.48
C LYS A 437 -28.37 6.13 -0.97
N GLY A 438 -28.37 7.32 -1.57
CA GLY A 438 -27.17 7.95 -2.12
C GLY A 438 -26.70 7.37 -3.46
N GLN A 439 -27.54 6.59 -4.13
CA GLN A 439 -27.25 5.92 -5.40
C GLN A 439 -28.20 6.40 -6.51
N THR A 440 -27.83 6.20 -7.78
CA THR A 440 -28.74 6.46 -8.90
C THR A 440 -29.87 5.41 -8.89
N PRO A 441 -31.15 5.79 -8.68
CA PRO A 441 -32.24 4.83 -8.64
C PRO A 441 -32.51 4.27 -10.04
N LEU A 442 -32.58 2.94 -10.15
CA LEU A 442 -32.84 2.24 -11.41
C LEU A 442 -33.85 1.12 -11.18
N PHE A 443 -35.09 1.33 -11.63
CA PHE A 443 -36.23 0.45 -11.40
C PHE A 443 -37.14 0.41 -12.66
N PRO A 444 -37.94 -0.64 -12.89
CA PRO A 444 -38.00 -1.88 -12.12
C PRO A 444 -36.74 -2.74 -12.28
N ARG A 445 -36.37 -3.50 -11.24
CA ARG A 445 -35.09 -4.24 -11.18
C ARG A 445 -35.25 -5.61 -10.52
N ILE A 446 -34.50 -6.60 -10.98
CA ILE A 446 -34.30 -7.87 -10.27
C ILE A 446 -32.92 -7.82 -9.60
N PHE A 447 -32.90 -7.94 -8.28
CA PHE A 447 -31.67 -7.95 -7.46
C PHE A 447 -31.05 -9.36 -7.39
N GLY A 448 -30.03 -9.53 -6.55
CA GLY A 448 -29.35 -10.80 -6.34
C GLY A 448 -28.09 -10.94 -7.17
N HIS A 449 -27.01 -11.36 -6.50
CA HIS A 449 -25.71 -11.61 -7.13
C HIS A 449 -24.90 -12.75 -6.51
N GLU A 450 -25.45 -13.44 -5.51
CA GLU A 450 -24.88 -14.66 -4.94
C GLU A 450 -25.83 -15.84 -5.24
N ALA A 451 -25.36 -16.87 -5.95
CA ALA A 451 -26.20 -18.02 -6.31
C ALA A 451 -25.45 -19.28 -6.70
N GLY A 452 -26.15 -20.41 -6.60
CA GLY A 452 -25.79 -21.69 -7.20
C GLY A 452 -26.83 -22.10 -8.24
N GLY A 453 -26.36 -22.48 -9.43
CA GLY A 453 -27.24 -22.82 -10.56
C GLY A 453 -26.61 -23.80 -11.55
N ILE A 454 -27.41 -24.16 -12.56
CA ILE A 454 -27.02 -25.07 -13.64
C ILE A 454 -27.21 -24.36 -14.98
N VAL A 455 -26.22 -24.44 -15.87
CA VAL A 455 -26.30 -23.90 -17.24
C VAL A 455 -27.44 -24.60 -17.99
N GLU A 456 -28.36 -23.83 -18.57
CA GLU A 456 -29.49 -24.33 -19.36
C GLU A 456 -29.26 -24.13 -20.86
N SER A 457 -28.68 -23.00 -21.28
CA SER A 457 -28.30 -22.76 -22.66
C SER A 457 -27.15 -21.76 -22.77
N VAL A 458 -26.37 -21.90 -23.84
CA VAL A 458 -25.22 -21.03 -24.14
C VAL A 458 -25.43 -20.30 -25.45
N GLY A 459 -24.97 -19.05 -25.53
CA GLY A 459 -24.95 -18.29 -26.76
C GLY A 459 -23.67 -18.50 -27.58
N GLU A 460 -23.60 -17.84 -28.73
CA GLU A 460 -22.44 -17.91 -29.63
C GLU A 460 -21.14 -17.40 -28.98
N GLY A 461 -20.00 -17.99 -29.34
CA GLY A 461 -18.69 -17.67 -28.76
C GLY A 461 -18.41 -18.26 -27.37
N VAL A 462 -19.39 -18.92 -26.73
CA VAL A 462 -19.18 -19.67 -25.48
C VAL A 462 -18.52 -21.01 -25.78
N THR A 463 -17.27 -21.17 -25.33
CA THR A 463 -16.44 -22.38 -25.51
C THR A 463 -16.19 -23.18 -24.25
N ASP A 464 -16.38 -22.56 -23.08
CA ASP A 464 -15.87 -23.03 -21.79
C ASP A 464 -16.97 -23.59 -20.86
N LEU A 465 -18.23 -23.57 -21.30
CA LEU A 465 -19.42 -24.00 -20.56
C LEU A 465 -20.40 -24.72 -21.50
N GLU A 466 -21.13 -25.70 -20.98
CA GLU A 466 -22.17 -26.43 -21.71
C GLU A 466 -23.43 -26.66 -20.85
N PRO A 467 -24.61 -26.91 -21.45
CA PRO A 467 -25.83 -27.24 -20.71
C PRO A 467 -25.65 -28.44 -19.77
N GLY A 468 -26.01 -28.25 -18.50
CA GLY A 468 -25.74 -29.21 -17.42
C GLY A 468 -24.59 -28.83 -16.49
N ASP A 469 -23.75 -27.85 -16.85
CA ASP A 469 -22.66 -27.40 -15.98
C ASP A 469 -23.17 -26.72 -14.70
N HIS A 470 -22.62 -27.14 -13.54
CA HIS A 470 -22.84 -26.47 -12.27
C HIS A 470 -21.97 -25.20 -12.19
N VAL A 471 -22.59 -24.07 -11.87
CA VAL A 471 -21.95 -22.75 -11.92
C VAL A 471 -22.35 -21.83 -10.78
N LEU A 472 -21.42 -20.96 -10.39
CA LEU A 472 -21.66 -19.81 -9.52
C LEU A 472 -21.56 -18.51 -10.35
N PRO A 473 -22.62 -17.68 -10.41
CA PRO A 473 -22.52 -16.32 -10.92
C PRO A 473 -21.62 -15.45 -10.05
N VAL A 474 -20.81 -14.59 -10.68
CA VAL A 474 -19.92 -13.63 -10.01
C VAL A 474 -20.08 -12.24 -10.61
N PHE A 475 -20.34 -11.25 -9.76
CA PHE A 475 -20.71 -9.86 -10.13
C PHE A 475 -19.56 -9.02 -10.72
N THR A 476 -18.34 -9.53 -10.64
CA THR A 476 -17.19 -9.10 -11.42
C THR A 476 -16.61 -10.35 -12.08
N GLY A 477 -16.22 -10.27 -13.36
CA GLY A 477 -15.86 -11.45 -14.16
C GLY A 477 -14.52 -11.33 -14.89
N GLU A 478 -14.13 -12.38 -15.60
CA GLU A 478 -12.89 -12.45 -16.39
C GLU A 478 -13.16 -12.58 -17.89
N CYS A 479 -12.66 -11.63 -18.68
CA CYS A 479 -12.72 -11.72 -20.15
C CYS A 479 -11.54 -12.49 -20.75
N LYS A 480 -10.56 -12.91 -19.93
CA LYS A 480 -9.27 -13.54 -20.27
C LYS A 480 -8.33 -12.70 -21.17
N GLU A 481 -8.85 -11.72 -21.92
CA GLU A 481 -8.10 -10.99 -22.94
C GLU A 481 -7.43 -9.67 -22.50
N CYS A 482 -7.95 -9.03 -21.45
CA CYS A 482 -7.51 -7.69 -21.05
C CYS A 482 -6.22 -7.67 -20.20
N ARG A 483 -5.66 -6.47 -19.94
CA ARG A 483 -4.37 -6.32 -19.22
C ARG A 483 -4.45 -6.86 -17.79
N HIS A 484 -5.57 -6.63 -17.10
CA HIS A 484 -5.81 -7.18 -15.76
C HIS A 484 -5.92 -8.72 -15.79
N CYS A 485 -6.77 -9.31 -16.63
CA CYS A 485 -6.92 -10.77 -16.66
C CYS A 485 -5.61 -11.51 -17.00
N LYS A 486 -4.76 -10.91 -17.84
CA LYS A 486 -3.43 -11.43 -18.22
C LYS A 486 -2.31 -11.08 -17.21
N SER A 487 -2.59 -10.25 -16.21
CA SER A 487 -1.67 -9.98 -15.10
C SER A 487 -1.81 -11.06 -14.03
N GLU A 488 -0.70 -11.45 -13.40
CA GLU A 488 -0.69 -12.31 -12.20
C GLU A 488 -0.92 -11.50 -10.91
N GLU A 489 -0.84 -10.17 -10.97
CA GLU A 489 -0.88 -9.28 -9.79
C GLU A 489 -2.27 -8.69 -9.51
N SER A 490 -3.30 -8.99 -10.31
CA SER A 490 -4.64 -8.42 -10.17
C SER A 490 -5.76 -9.39 -10.57
N ASN A 491 -6.90 -9.28 -9.90
CA ASN A 491 -8.10 -10.06 -10.21
C ASN A 491 -9.11 -9.40 -11.15
N MET A 492 -8.91 -8.12 -11.50
CA MET A 492 -9.94 -7.33 -12.21
C MET A 492 -10.06 -7.67 -13.70
N CYS A 493 -10.98 -6.98 -14.38
CA CYS A 493 -11.20 -7.08 -15.81
C CYS A 493 -11.72 -5.78 -16.43
N ASP A 494 -11.03 -5.23 -17.44
CA ASP A 494 -11.44 -3.99 -18.15
C ASP A 494 -12.90 -4.04 -18.68
N LEU A 495 -13.38 -5.23 -19.06
CA LEU A 495 -14.69 -5.44 -19.68
C LEU A 495 -15.80 -5.80 -18.67
N LEU A 496 -15.44 -6.57 -17.63
CA LEU A 496 -16.39 -7.26 -16.74
C LEU A 496 -16.28 -6.84 -15.27
N ARG A 497 -15.56 -5.74 -14.98
CA ARG A 497 -15.63 -5.06 -13.69
C ARG A 497 -17.08 -4.68 -13.36
N ILE A 498 -17.40 -4.71 -12.06
CA ILE A 498 -18.71 -4.31 -11.53
C ILE A 498 -19.16 -2.96 -12.13
N ASN A 499 -20.45 -2.85 -12.46
CA ASN A 499 -21.07 -1.58 -12.79
C ASN A 499 -22.52 -1.61 -12.29
N THR A 500 -22.82 -0.74 -11.33
CA THR A 500 -24.08 -0.64 -10.59
C THR A 500 -25.20 -0.02 -11.42
N ASP A 501 -24.83 0.82 -12.38
CA ASP A 501 -25.74 1.71 -13.10
C ASP A 501 -26.15 1.14 -14.47
N ARG A 502 -25.37 0.18 -14.99
CA ARG A 502 -25.51 -0.38 -16.34
C ARG A 502 -26.93 -0.87 -16.65
N GLY A 503 -27.53 -1.66 -15.76
CA GLY A 503 -28.90 -2.19 -15.92
C GLY A 503 -29.15 -3.18 -17.08
N VAL A 504 -28.20 -3.34 -18.00
CA VAL A 504 -28.36 -4.05 -19.28
C VAL A 504 -27.12 -4.87 -19.65
N MET A 505 -27.25 -5.73 -20.65
CA MET A 505 -26.16 -6.56 -21.15
C MET A 505 -25.13 -5.76 -21.96
N LEU A 506 -23.87 -6.18 -21.87
CA LEU A 506 -22.73 -5.50 -22.50
C LEU A 506 -22.73 -5.52 -24.03
N ASN A 507 -23.31 -6.56 -24.66
CA ASN A 507 -23.19 -6.76 -26.10
C ASN A 507 -24.14 -5.87 -26.93
N ASP A 508 -25.40 -5.72 -26.48
CA ASP A 508 -26.44 -5.02 -27.25
C ASP A 508 -27.16 -3.88 -26.48
N GLY A 509 -26.78 -3.62 -25.23
CA GLY A 509 -27.35 -2.54 -24.42
C GLY A 509 -28.81 -2.77 -23.99
N LYS A 510 -29.31 -4.02 -24.05
CA LYS A 510 -30.69 -4.36 -23.67
C LYS A 510 -30.73 -5.25 -22.42
N SER A 511 -31.86 -5.25 -21.74
CA SER A 511 -32.12 -6.28 -20.74
C SER A 511 -32.31 -7.66 -21.39
N ARG A 512 -32.39 -8.68 -20.53
CA ARG A 512 -32.86 -10.03 -20.86
C ARG A 512 -34.16 -10.38 -20.13
N PHE A 513 -34.67 -9.49 -19.28
CA PHE A 513 -35.94 -9.64 -18.55
C PHE A 513 -36.99 -8.65 -19.03
N SER A 514 -38.25 -9.10 -19.16
CA SER A 514 -39.40 -8.23 -19.38
C SER A 514 -40.71 -8.78 -18.78
N ILE A 515 -41.66 -7.90 -18.48
CA ILE A 515 -43.06 -8.23 -18.21
C ILE A 515 -43.92 -7.56 -19.28
N ARG A 516 -44.66 -8.33 -20.09
CA ARG A 516 -45.60 -7.81 -21.10
C ARG A 516 -44.96 -6.79 -22.06
N GLY A 517 -43.69 -7.00 -22.40
CA GLY A 517 -42.88 -6.09 -23.23
C GLY A 517 -42.21 -4.91 -22.50
N GLN A 518 -42.52 -4.63 -21.24
CA GLN A 518 -41.77 -3.66 -20.42
C GLN A 518 -40.46 -4.29 -19.92
N PRO A 519 -39.28 -3.71 -20.21
CA PRO A 519 -38.00 -4.23 -19.68
C PRO A 519 -37.89 -4.10 -18.16
N ILE A 520 -37.19 -5.05 -17.54
CA ILE A 520 -36.76 -4.99 -16.13
C ILE A 520 -35.24 -4.98 -16.11
N TYR A 521 -34.62 -4.10 -15.32
CA TYR A 521 -33.17 -3.93 -15.30
C TYR A 521 -32.44 -5.03 -14.52
N HIS A 522 -31.24 -5.35 -14.99
CA HIS A 522 -30.28 -6.23 -14.33
C HIS A 522 -29.61 -5.56 -13.13
N PHE A 523 -29.30 -6.33 -12.09
CA PHE A 523 -28.42 -5.95 -10.99
C PHE A 523 -27.05 -6.59 -11.18
N VAL A 524 -26.01 -5.75 -11.21
CA VAL A 524 -24.57 -6.09 -11.40
C VAL A 524 -24.21 -7.14 -12.47
N GLY A 525 -25.11 -7.40 -13.42
CA GLY A 525 -24.94 -8.39 -14.50
C GLY A 525 -25.26 -9.84 -14.10
N THR A 526 -25.95 -10.05 -12.97
CA THR A 526 -26.26 -11.38 -12.41
C THR A 526 -27.75 -11.61 -12.16
N SER A 527 -28.45 -10.67 -11.51
CA SER A 527 -29.91 -10.74 -11.20
C SER A 527 -30.41 -12.12 -10.75
N THR A 528 -29.86 -12.65 -9.65
CA THR A 528 -30.11 -14.02 -9.21
C THR A 528 -31.42 -14.23 -8.45
N PHE A 529 -32.18 -13.18 -8.15
CA PHE A 529 -33.55 -13.32 -7.60
C PHE A 529 -34.57 -13.62 -8.71
N SER A 530 -34.28 -14.62 -9.53
CA SER A 530 -35.13 -15.20 -10.56
C SER A 530 -34.75 -16.67 -10.79
N GLU A 531 -35.74 -17.51 -11.12
CA GLU A 531 -35.51 -18.95 -11.40
C GLU A 531 -34.58 -19.18 -12.61
N TYR A 532 -34.49 -18.23 -13.54
CA TYR A 532 -33.53 -18.23 -14.64
C TYR A 532 -32.97 -16.83 -14.88
N THR A 533 -31.66 -16.73 -15.11
CA THR A 533 -30.98 -15.47 -15.45
C THR A 533 -30.06 -15.66 -16.66
N VAL A 534 -29.72 -14.56 -17.35
CA VAL A 534 -28.80 -14.53 -18.48
C VAL A 534 -27.64 -13.62 -18.14
N VAL A 535 -26.42 -14.18 -18.13
CA VAL A 535 -25.20 -13.50 -17.69
C VAL A 535 -24.10 -13.64 -18.73
N HIS A 536 -23.06 -12.81 -18.68
CA HIS A 536 -21.90 -12.97 -19.56
C HIS A 536 -21.06 -14.19 -19.11
N VAL A 537 -20.54 -15.01 -20.03
CA VAL A 537 -19.76 -16.24 -19.77
C VAL A 537 -18.57 -16.02 -18.84
N GLY A 538 -17.92 -14.86 -18.94
CA GLY A 538 -16.82 -14.46 -18.06
C GLY A 538 -17.23 -14.22 -16.59
N CYS A 539 -18.52 -14.12 -16.31
CA CYS A 539 -19.12 -13.92 -14.98
C CYS A 539 -19.69 -15.23 -14.39
N LEU A 540 -19.25 -16.40 -14.89
CA LEU A 540 -19.62 -17.72 -14.37
C LEU A 540 -18.37 -18.55 -14.04
N ALA A 541 -18.21 -18.90 -12.76
CA ALA A 541 -17.26 -19.91 -12.32
C ALA A 541 -17.86 -21.31 -12.52
N LYS A 542 -17.21 -22.17 -13.32
CA LYS A 542 -17.56 -23.61 -13.44
C LYS A 542 -17.04 -24.34 -12.21
N ILE A 543 -17.91 -25.02 -11.49
CA ILE A 543 -17.56 -25.67 -10.22
C ILE A 543 -17.82 -27.19 -10.27
N ASN A 544 -17.31 -27.89 -9.27
CA ASN A 544 -17.51 -29.32 -9.09
C ASN A 544 -19.01 -29.65 -8.96
N PRO A 545 -19.58 -30.54 -9.81
CA PRO A 545 -21.01 -30.83 -9.80
C PRO A 545 -21.47 -31.58 -8.54
N ALA A 546 -20.55 -32.16 -7.76
CA ALA A 546 -20.85 -32.75 -6.45
C ALA A 546 -20.97 -31.70 -5.32
N ALA A 547 -20.67 -30.42 -5.57
CA ALA A 547 -20.75 -29.38 -4.55
C ALA A 547 -22.21 -29.01 -4.22
N PRO A 548 -22.61 -28.97 -2.93
CA PRO A 548 -23.96 -28.61 -2.51
C PRO A 548 -24.23 -27.12 -2.77
N LEU A 549 -24.98 -26.84 -3.84
CA LEU A 549 -25.27 -25.49 -4.34
C LEU A 549 -26.00 -24.58 -3.32
N ASP A 550 -26.67 -25.18 -2.34
CA ASP A 550 -27.30 -24.51 -1.19
C ASP A 550 -26.31 -24.04 -0.13
N LYS A 551 -25.08 -24.57 -0.12
CA LYS A 551 -23.99 -24.18 0.80
C LYS A 551 -22.88 -23.39 0.13
N VAL A 552 -22.60 -23.61 -1.16
CA VAL A 552 -21.51 -22.91 -1.87
C VAL A 552 -21.93 -21.60 -2.57
N CYS A 553 -23.22 -21.29 -2.68
CA CYS A 553 -23.71 -20.04 -3.30
C CYS A 553 -23.18 -18.75 -2.64
N VAL A 554 -22.96 -18.77 -1.32
CA VAL A 554 -22.40 -17.65 -0.53
C VAL A 554 -20.93 -17.33 -0.82
N LEU A 555 -20.22 -18.15 -1.61
CA LEU A 555 -18.86 -17.85 -2.08
C LEU A 555 -18.82 -16.80 -3.20
N SER A 556 -19.96 -16.44 -3.81
CA SER A 556 -20.02 -15.47 -4.91
C SER A 556 -19.80 -14.00 -4.53
N CYS A 557 -19.84 -13.64 -3.24
CA CYS A 557 -19.52 -12.27 -2.78
C CYS A 557 -18.89 -12.23 -1.38
N GLY A 558 -19.70 -12.18 -0.31
CA GLY A 558 -19.21 -11.72 1.01
C GLY A 558 -18.07 -12.55 1.62
N ILE A 559 -18.18 -13.88 1.59
CA ILE A 559 -17.23 -14.78 2.25
C ILE A 559 -15.87 -14.76 1.53
N SER A 560 -15.86 -14.98 0.21
CA SER A 560 -14.62 -14.96 -0.59
C SER A 560 -13.91 -13.61 -0.51
N THR A 561 -14.66 -12.51 -0.42
CA THR A 561 -14.09 -11.17 -0.26
C THR A 561 -13.29 -11.03 1.04
N GLY A 562 -13.86 -11.38 2.19
CA GLY A 562 -13.17 -11.28 3.48
C GLY A 562 -12.06 -12.31 3.68
N LEU A 563 -12.32 -13.56 3.27
CA LEU A 563 -11.36 -14.65 3.31
C LEU A 563 -10.13 -14.33 2.45
N GLY A 564 -10.35 -13.86 1.22
CA GLY A 564 -9.30 -13.46 0.29
C GLY A 564 -8.55 -12.20 0.74
N ALA A 565 -9.25 -11.19 1.28
CA ALA A 565 -8.60 -10.01 1.86
C ALA A 565 -7.54 -10.39 2.91
N THR A 566 -7.78 -11.47 3.67
CA THR A 566 -6.82 -11.94 4.67
C THR A 566 -5.78 -12.89 4.10
N LEU A 567 -6.19 -13.95 3.40
CA LEU A 567 -5.29 -14.98 2.86
C LEU A 567 -4.43 -14.52 1.67
N ASN A 568 -5.00 -13.68 0.79
CA ASN A 568 -4.36 -13.25 -0.46
C ASN A 568 -3.70 -11.86 -0.34
N VAL A 569 -4.18 -10.98 0.54
CA VAL A 569 -3.79 -9.56 0.54
C VAL A 569 -3.08 -9.12 1.82
N ALA A 570 -3.63 -9.41 3.00
CA ALA A 570 -2.97 -9.11 4.28
C ALA A 570 -1.79 -10.06 4.56
N LYS A 571 -1.98 -11.37 4.31
CA LYS A 571 -1.00 -12.44 4.56
C LYS A 571 -0.36 -12.35 5.96
N PRO A 572 -1.15 -12.48 7.06
CA PRO A 572 -0.59 -12.63 8.39
C PRO A 572 0.31 -13.86 8.46
N LYS A 573 1.42 -13.75 9.20
CA LYS A 573 2.30 -14.90 9.47
C LYS A 573 1.69 -15.73 10.60
N LYS A 574 2.08 -17.01 10.71
CA LYS A 574 1.76 -17.82 11.89
C LYS A 574 2.30 -17.11 13.14
N GLY A 575 1.43 -16.91 14.12
CA GLY A 575 1.74 -16.17 15.35
C GLY A 575 1.42 -14.67 15.30
N SER A 576 1.12 -14.08 14.14
CA SER A 576 0.79 -12.65 14.03
C SER A 576 -0.46 -12.25 14.84
N SER A 577 -0.50 -10.97 15.18
CA SER A 577 -1.68 -10.24 15.65
C SER A 577 -2.46 -9.63 14.48
N VAL A 578 -3.80 -9.71 14.53
CA VAL A 578 -4.68 -9.21 13.46
C VAL A 578 -5.87 -8.45 14.04
N ALA A 579 -6.13 -7.22 13.58
CA ALA A 579 -7.35 -6.47 13.89
C ALA A 579 -8.37 -6.57 12.74
N ILE A 580 -9.62 -6.90 13.06
CA ILE A 580 -10.74 -7.01 12.10
C ILE A 580 -11.80 -5.96 12.44
N PHE A 581 -11.95 -4.94 11.60
CA PHE A 581 -12.93 -3.87 11.80
C PHE A 581 -14.25 -4.21 11.11
N GLY A 582 -15.32 -4.34 11.88
CA GLY A 582 -16.64 -4.80 11.44
C GLY A 582 -16.77 -6.32 11.54
N LEU A 583 -17.64 -6.81 12.43
CA LEU A 583 -17.90 -8.24 12.63
C LEU A 583 -19.21 -8.69 11.95
N GLY A 584 -19.45 -8.18 10.74
CA GLY A 584 -20.42 -8.74 9.80
C GLY A 584 -19.80 -9.85 8.95
N ALA A 585 -20.58 -10.49 8.08
CA ALA A 585 -20.18 -11.67 7.29
C ALA A 585 -18.80 -11.57 6.61
N VAL A 586 -18.45 -10.42 6.01
CA VAL A 586 -17.14 -10.18 5.39
C VAL A 586 -16.01 -10.20 6.44
N GLY A 587 -16.19 -9.51 7.57
CA GLY A 587 -15.22 -9.52 8.66
C GLY A 587 -15.11 -10.86 9.38
N LEU A 588 -16.20 -11.61 9.51
CA LEU A 588 -16.16 -12.99 10.03
C LEU A 588 -15.36 -13.92 9.09
N ALA A 589 -15.47 -13.74 7.78
CA ALA A 589 -14.63 -14.45 6.82
C ALA A 589 -13.15 -13.99 6.84
N ALA A 590 -12.89 -12.73 7.17
CA ALA A 590 -11.53 -12.22 7.39
C ALA A 590 -10.91 -12.79 8.69
N ALA A 591 -11.68 -12.86 9.78
CA ALA A 591 -11.28 -13.53 11.02
C ALA A 591 -10.98 -15.02 10.79
N GLU A 592 -11.83 -15.71 10.03
CA GLU A 592 -11.60 -17.11 9.63
C GLU A 592 -10.32 -17.27 8.79
N GLY A 593 -10.04 -16.33 7.88
CA GLY A 593 -8.77 -16.26 7.15
C GLY A 593 -7.55 -16.07 8.06
N ALA A 594 -7.66 -15.23 9.10
CA ALA A 594 -6.61 -15.04 10.09
C ALA A 594 -6.40 -16.31 10.94
N ARG A 595 -7.49 -17.00 11.31
CA ARG A 595 -7.46 -18.30 12.01
C ARG A 595 -6.78 -19.37 11.17
N ILE A 596 -7.13 -19.49 9.89
CA ILE A 596 -6.52 -20.42 8.92
C ILE A 596 -5.02 -20.11 8.72
N SER A 597 -4.64 -18.83 8.77
CA SER A 597 -3.23 -18.40 8.70
C SER A 597 -2.45 -18.67 10.00
N GLY A 598 -3.11 -19.10 11.07
CA GLY A 598 -2.50 -19.35 12.38
C GLY A 598 -2.09 -18.10 13.14
N ALA A 599 -2.83 -16.99 13.00
CA ALA A 599 -2.69 -15.82 13.86
C ALA A 599 -2.87 -16.20 15.34
N SER A 600 -2.12 -15.57 16.26
CA SER A 600 -2.19 -15.86 17.70
C SER A 600 -3.20 -15.01 18.45
N ARG A 601 -3.42 -13.77 17.96
CA ARG A 601 -4.37 -12.80 18.51
C ARG A 601 -5.20 -12.24 17.36
N ILE A 602 -6.53 -12.37 17.48
CA ILE A 602 -7.48 -11.85 16.50
C ILE A 602 -8.44 -10.93 17.26
N ILE A 603 -8.27 -9.62 17.07
CA ILE A 603 -8.99 -8.56 17.77
C ILE A 603 -10.16 -8.12 16.87
N GLY A 604 -11.39 -8.41 17.28
CA GLY A 604 -12.59 -7.93 16.60
C GLY A 604 -12.95 -6.53 17.06
N VAL A 605 -13.19 -5.61 16.12
CA VAL A 605 -13.53 -4.21 16.40
C VAL A 605 -14.93 -3.90 15.85
N ASP A 606 -15.94 -3.74 16.71
CA ASP A 606 -17.33 -3.49 16.29
C ASP A 606 -18.07 -2.63 17.33
N LEU A 607 -19.08 -1.87 16.91
CA LEU A 607 -19.93 -1.06 17.79
C LEU A 607 -21.00 -1.89 18.53
N ASN A 608 -21.16 -3.17 18.18
CA ASN A 608 -22.16 -4.09 18.73
C ASN A 608 -21.49 -5.28 19.44
N ALA A 609 -21.26 -5.14 20.74
CA ALA A 609 -20.58 -6.13 21.58
C ALA A 609 -21.19 -7.55 21.55
N ASN A 610 -22.48 -7.69 21.22
CA ASN A 610 -23.14 -9.00 21.11
C ASN A 610 -22.50 -9.89 20.03
N ARG A 611 -21.87 -9.29 19.00
CA ARG A 611 -21.19 -10.00 17.91
C ARG A 611 -19.97 -10.79 18.36
N PHE A 612 -19.32 -10.40 19.45
CA PHE A 612 -18.11 -11.08 19.91
C PHE A 612 -18.35 -12.56 20.23
N ASN A 613 -19.53 -12.92 20.74
CA ASN A 613 -19.86 -14.31 21.03
C ASN A 613 -20.02 -15.18 19.78
N GLU A 614 -20.45 -14.59 18.66
CA GLU A 614 -20.50 -15.26 17.37
C GLU A 614 -19.11 -15.31 16.71
N ALA A 615 -18.38 -14.19 16.76
CA ALA A 615 -17.05 -14.03 16.17
C ALA A 615 -16.00 -15.01 16.71
N LYS A 616 -16.14 -15.44 17.98
CA LYS A 616 -15.30 -16.51 18.56
C LYS A 616 -15.32 -17.82 17.76
N LYS A 617 -16.42 -18.16 17.06
CA LYS A 617 -16.52 -19.36 16.20
C LYS A 617 -15.64 -19.29 14.94
N PHE A 618 -15.21 -18.08 14.59
CA PHE A 618 -14.32 -17.74 13.47
C PHE A 618 -12.91 -17.36 13.96
N GLY A 619 -12.59 -17.68 15.22
CA GLY A 619 -11.26 -17.50 15.81
C GLY A 619 -10.99 -16.17 16.49
N VAL A 620 -11.96 -15.24 16.56
CA VAL A 620 -11.76 -13.94 17.25
C VAL A 620 -11.52 -14.17 18.75
N THR A 621 -10.31 -13.83 19.23
CA THR A 621 -9.85 -14.05 20.61
C THR A 621 -10.21 -12.89 21.53
N GLU A 622 -10.20 -11.67 20.99
CA GLU A 622 -10.27 -10.41 21.74
C GLU A 622 -11.27 -9.45 21.06
N PHE A 623 -11.77 -8.47 21.81
CA PHE A 623 -12.78 -7.55 21.31
C PHE A 623 -12.58 -6.13 21.82
N VAL A 624 -12.79 -5.15 20.93
CA VAL A 624 -12.74 -3.72 21.23
C VAL A 624 -13.97 -3.04 20.64
N ASN A 625 -14.71 -2.31 21.47
CA ASN A 625 -15.78 -1.45 21.01
C ASN A 625 -15.29 0.01 21.04
N PRO A 626 -15.23 0.71 19.88
CA PRO A 626 -14.82 2.12 19.82
C PRO A 626 -15.60 3.09 20.72
N LYS A 627 -16.76 2.70 21.26
CA LYS A 627 -17.57 3.52 22.19
C LYS A 627 -17.22 3.34 23.67
N ASP A 628 -16.42 2.34 24.02
CA ASP A 628 -16.09 2.02 25.42
C ASP A 628 -14.76 2.69 25.86
N HIS A 629 -14.26 3.65 25.09
CA HIS A 629 -12.98 4.34 25.27
C HIS A 629 -13.08 5.82 24.88
N ASP A 630 -12.45 6.71 25.67
CA ASP A 630 -12.44 8.17 25.42
C ASP A 630 -11.38 8.62 24.37
N LYS A 631 -10.60 7.69 23.82
CA LYS A 631 -9.48 7.95 22.89
C LYS A 631 -9.61 7.14 21.59
N PRO A 632 -8.94 7.55 20.49
CA PRO A 632 -9.00 6.85 19.21
C PRO A 632 -8.73 5.35 19.34
N VAL A 633 -9.56 4.53 18.70
CA VAL A 633 -9.48 3.06 18.84
C VAL A 633 -8.14 2.49 18.36
N HIS A 634 -7.42 3.18 17.47
CA HIS A 634 -6.07 2.79 17.07
C HIS A 634 -5.04 2.93 18.20
N GLU A 635 -5.17 3.93 19.10
CA GLU A 635 -4.33 4.07 20.30
C GLU A 635 -4.63 2.95 21.30
N VAL A 636 -5.92 2.64 21.50
CA VAL A 636 -6.36 1.53 22.37
C VAL A 636 -5.76 0.20 21.89
N ILE A 637 -5.83 -0.06 20.57
CA ILE A 637 -5.23 -1.25 19.96
C ILE A 637 -3.71 -1.24 20.16
N ALA A 638 -3.03 -0.12 19.87
CA ALA A 638 -1.58 -0.02 19.98
C ALA A 638 -1.06 -0.29 21.41
N GLU A 639 -1.76 0.22 22.44
CA GLU A 639 -1.43 -0.07 23.84
C GLU A 639 -1.59 -1.55 24.20
N MET A 640 -2.68 -2.21 23.78
CA MET A 640 -2.88 -3.63 24.07
C MET A 640 -2.03 -4.59 23.21
N THR A 641 -1.22 -4.07 22.27
CA THR A 641 -0.40 -4.86 21.33
C THR A 641 1.09 -4.50 21.33
N ASP A 642 1.53 -3.59 22.20
CA ASP A 642 2.92 -3.12 22.28
C ASP A 642 3.39 -2.48 20.95
N GLY A 643 2.58 -1.53 20.44
CA GLY A 643 2.90 -0.69 19.29
C GLY A 643 2.02 -0.87 18.04
N GLY A 644 0.99 -1.73 18.08
CA GLY A 644 0.05 -1.97 16.98
C GLY A 644 -0.13 -3.44 16.63
N VAL A 645 -1.03 -3.73 15.69
CA VAL A 645 -1.17 -5.09 15.12
C VAL A 645 -0.24 -5.31 13.93
N ASP A 646 0.16 -6.55 13.68
CA ASP A 646 0.96 -6.90 12.50
C ASP A 646 0.16 -6.71 11.19
N ARG A 647 -1.15 -7.00 11.24
CA ARG A 647 -2.08 -6.84 10.11
C ARG A 647 -3.43 -6.27 10.56
N SER A 648 -4.11 -5.53 9.69
CA SER A 648 -5.52 -5.16 9.91
C SER A 648 -6.35 -5.34 8.64
N VAL A 649 -7.65 -5.61 8.81
CA VAL A 649 -8.62 -5.75 7.71
C VAL A 649 -9.89 -4.96 8.05
N GLU A 650 -10.31 -4.07 7.16
CA GLU A 650 -11.46 -3.17 7.36
C GLU A 650 -12.65 -3.59 6.50
N CYS A 651 -13.78 -3.88 7.15
CA CYS A 651 -14.97 -4.50 6.56
C CYS A 651 -16.28 -3.77 6.94
N THR A 652 -16.25 -2.44 7.10
CA THR A 652 -17.42 -1.59 7.46
C THR A 652 -17.76 -0.52 6.42
N GLY A 653 -16.79 -0.11 5.59
CA GLY A 653 -16.94 1.03 4.68
C GLY A 653 -16.84 2.39 5.36
N SER A 654 -16.62 2.44 6.68
CA SER A 654 -16.54 3.70 7.42
C SER A 654 -15.14 4.29 7.35
N VAL A 655 -15.02 5.55 6.91
CA VAL A 655 -13.75 6.29 6.83
C VAL A 655 -12.99 6.30 8.16
N SER A 656 -13.68 6.44 9.30
CA SER A 656 -13.03 6.42 10.61
C SER A 656 -12.49 5.04 10.98
N ALA A 657 -13.14 3.96 10.53
CA ALA A 657 -12.62 2.60 10.63
C ALA A 657 -11.44 2.37 9.66
N MET A 658 -11.48 2.89 8.43
CA MET A 658 -10.37 2.81 7.47
C MET A 658 -9.11 3.50 7.99
N ILE A 659 -9.24 4.73 8.51
CA ILE A 659 -8.13 5.48 9.11
C ILE A 659 -7.63 4.74 10.35
N SER A 660 -8.52 4.30 11.25
CA SER A 660 -8.12 3.54 12.45
C SER A 660 -7.46 2.20 12.13
N ALA A 661 -7.91 1.50 11.09
CA ALA A 661 -7.30 0.25 10.63
C ALA A 661 -5.90 0.48 10.06
N PHE A 662 -5.66 1.60 9.36
CA PHE A 662 -4.33 1.97 8.92
C PHE A 662 -3.41 2.43 10.06
N GLU A 663 -3.93 3.19 11.02
CA GLU A 663 -3.12 3.79 12.07
C GLU A 663 -2.87 2.83 13.25
N CYS A 664 -3.64 1.74 13.39
CA CYS A 664 -3.44 0.73 14.43
C CYS A 664 -2.42 -0.36 14.09
N VAL A 665 -1.88 -0.42 12.86
CA VAL A 665 -0.83 -1.40 12.55
C VAL A 665 0.54 -0.90 13.04
N HIS A 666 1.45 -1.83 13.33
CA HIS A 666 2.84 -1.51 13.62
C HIS A 666 3.47 -0.65 12.52
N ASP A 667 4.30 0.33 12.90
CA ASP A 667 5.27 0.88 11.95
C ASP A 667 6.38 -0.15 11.63
N GLY A 668 7.16 0.13 10.59
CA GLY A 668 8.15 -0.82 10.08
C GLY A 668 7.56 -1.92 9.18
N TRP A 669 6.56 -2.68 9.65
CA TRP A 669 6.07 -3.89 8.94
C TRP A 669 4.54 -4.07 8.87
N GLY A 670 3.75 -3.17 9.44
CA GLY A 670 2.31 -3.30 9.50
C GLY A 670 1.63 -3.19 8.13
N VAL A 671 0.62 -4.05 7.88
CA VAL A 671 -0.16 -4.04 6.63
C VAL A 671 -1.65 -3.91 6.94
N ALA A 672 -2.27 -2.83 6.48
CA ALA A 672 -3.70 -2.60 6.53
C ALA A 672 -4.36 -2.91 5.18
N VAL A 673 -5.50 -3.59 5.20
CA VAL A 673 -6.29 -3.94 4.00
C VAL A 673 -7.69 -3.38 4.13
N LEU A 674 -8.05 -2.43 3.26
CA LEU A 674 -9.41 -1.91 3.14
C LEU A 674 -10.25 -2.83 2.23
N VAL A 675 -11.49 -3.10 2.65
CA VAL A 675 -12.43 -3.99 1.95
C VAL A 675 -13.84 -3.37 1.87
N GLY A 676 -14.26 -2.65 2.90
CA GLY A 676 -15.58 -2.02 2.94
C GLY A 676 -15.74 -0.86 1.95
N VAL A 677 -16.94 -0.69 1.39
CA VAL A 677 -17.20 0.32 0.36
C VAL A 677 -17.61 1.67 1.00
N PRO A 678 -16.91 2.78 0.70
CA PRO A 678 -17.20 4.11 1.23
C PRO A 678 -18.39 4.76 0.53
N ASN A 679 -18.83 5.90 1.03
CA ASN A 679 -19.74 6.81 0.35
C ASN A 679 -18.97 7.63 -0.72
N LYS A 680 -19.69 8.28 -1.64
CA LYS A 680 -19.12 8.97 -2.81
C LYS A 680 -18.30 10.24 -2.48
N ASP A 681 -18.60 10.88 -1.35
CA ASP A 681 -17.98 12.15 -0.93
C ASP A 681 -16.96 11.95 0.21
N ASP A 682 -16.67 10.69 0.56
CA ASP A 682 -15.75 10.30 1.62
C ASP A 682 -14.28 10.55 1.24
N ALA A 683 -13.45 10.85 2.24
CA ALA A 683 -12.02 11.07 2.03
C ALA A 683 -11.17 10.39 3.09
N PHE A 684 -10.28 9.49 2.66
CA PHE A 684 -9.24 8.97 3.53
C PHE A 684 -8.21 10.09 3.80
N LYS A 685 -7.93 10.35 5.07
CA LYS A 685 -6.96 11.38 5.50
C LYS A 685 -6.07 10.83 6.62
N THR A 686 -4.76 10.97 6.48
CA THR A 686 -3.77 10.64 7.53
C THR A 686 -2.57 11.59 7.41
N HIS A 687 -1.70 11.62 8.42
CA HIS A 687 -0.44 12.35 8.33
C HIS A 687 0.56 11.53 7.48
N PRO A 688 1.32 12.10 6.52
CA PRO A 688 2.14 11.29 5.62
C PRO A 688 3.27 10.53 6.33
N MET A 689 3.70 10.96 7.53
CA MET A 689 4.63 10.16 8.35
C MET A 689 4.06 8.80 8.80
N ASN A 690 2.74 8.64 8.90
CA ASN A 690 2.15 7.33 9.17
C ASN A 690 2.42 6.33 8.02
N ILE A 691 2.64 6.82 6.79
CA ILE A 691 3.04 6.03 5.63
C ILE A 691 4.57 5.87 5.61
N LEU A 692 5.33 6.96 5.78
CA LEU A 692 6.81 6.96 5.76
C LEU A 692 7.46 6.15 6.89
N ASN A 693 6.76 5.94 8.00
CA ASN A 693 7.10 4.95 9.03
C ASN A 693 6.85 3.49 8.53
N GLU A 694 7.12 3.22 7.26
CA GLU A 694 7.06 1.94 6.54
C GLU A 694 5.75 1.12 6.62
N ARG A 695 4.64 1.73 7.07
CA ARG A 695 3.32 1.07 7.01
C ARG A 695 2.90 0.86 5.56
N THR A 696 2.27 -0.27 5.29
CA THR A 696 1.67 -0.59 3.99
C THR A 696 0.15 -0.50 4.07
N LEU A 697 -0.45 0.30 3.20
CA LEU A 697 -1.90 0.39 2.99
C LEU A 697 -2.26 -0.26 1.65
N LYS A 698 -3.25 -1.14 1.66
CA LYS A 698 -3.82 -1.78 0.46
C LYS A 698 -5.32 -1.63 0.49
N GLY A 699 -5.96 -1.65 -0.67
CA GLY A 699 -7.33 -2.11 -0.78
C GLY A 699 -7.38 -3.48 -1.44
N THR A 700 -8.55 -4.11 -1.42
CA THR A 700 -8.84 -5.24 -2.27
C THR A 700 -10.27 -5.21 -2.76
N PHE A 701 -10.50 -5.73 -3.97
CA PHE A 701 -11.82 -5.99 -4.50
C PHE A 701 -12.03 -7.50 -4.59
N PHE A 702 -13.13 -8.03 -4.06
CA PHE A 702 -13.42 -9.47 -4.05
C PHE A 702 -12.26 -10.35 -3.50
N GLY A 703 -11.50 -9.80 -2.52
CA GLY A 703 -10.42 -10.51 -1.83
C GLY A 703 -9.22 -10.89 -2.71
N ASN A 704 -9.03 -10.22 -3.85
CA ASN A 704 -8.01 -10.54 -4.87
C ASN A 704 -8.06 -12.01 -5.33
N TYR A 705 -9.26 -12.60 -5.38
CA TYR A 705 -9.52 -13.83 -6.13
C TYR A 705 -9.94 -13.48 -7.55
N LYS A 706 -9.36 -14.12 -8.57
CA LYS A 706 -9.85 -14.10 -9.94
C LYS A 706 -11.24 -14.78 -9.98
N PRO A 707 -12.35 -14.05 -10.23
CA PRO A 707 -13.67 -14.53 -9.83
C PRO A 707 -14.17 -15.80 -10.51
N ARG A 708 -13.70 -16.06 -11.73
CA ARG A 708 -14.06 -17.23 -12.53
C ARG A 708 -13.01 -18.33 -12.46
N SER A 709 -11.74 -17.97 -12.27
CA SER A 709 -10.60 -18.89 -12.23
C SER A 709 -10.34 -19.47 -10.84
N ASP A 710 -10.46 -18.68 -9.77
CA ASP A 710 -10.02 -19.06 -8.42
C ASP A 710 -11.15 -19.58 -7.52
N ILE A 711 -12.38 -19.10 -7.69
CA ILE A 711 -13.54 -19.51 -6.88
C ILE A 711 -13.81 -21.02 -6.90
N PRO A 712 -13.59 -21.77 -8.01
CA PRO A 712 -13.67 -23.22 -7.98
C PRO A 712 -12.70 -23.85 -6.96
N SER A 713 -11.51 -23.27 -6.72
CA SER A 713 -10.60 -23.75 -5.67
C SER A 713 -11.10 -23.44 -4.25
N VAL A 714 -11.86 -22.36 -4.07
CA VAL A 714 -12.51 -22.03 -2.78
C VAL A 714 -13.67 -23.00 -2.49
N VAL A 715 -14.38 -23.44 -3.54
CA VAL A 715 -15.36 -24.55 -3.44
C VAL A 715 -14.66 -25.85 -3.03
N GLU A 716 -13.53 -26.22 -3.66
CA GLU A 716 -12.80 -27.44 -3.28
C GLU A 716 -12.26 -27.40 -1.84
N LYS A 717 -11.85 -26.24 -1.32
CA LYS A 717 -11.51 -26.08 0.12
C LYS A 717 -12.67 -26.43 1.05
N TYR A 718 -13.89 -26.03 0.69
CA TYR A 718 -15.08 -26.44 1.43
C TYR A 718 -15.34 -27.95 1.32
N MET A 719 -15.25 -28.52 0.10
CA MET A 719 -15.40 -29.97 -0.12
C MET A 719 -14.39 -30.81 0.68
N ASN A 720 -13.15 -30.31 0.81
CA ASN A 720 -12.07 -30.91 1.61
C ASN A 720 -12.17 -30.62 3.12
N LYS A 721 -13.16 -29.83 3.56
CA LYS A 721 -13.37 -29.40 4.96
C LYS A 721 -12.23 -28.52 5.53
N GLU A 722 -11.53 -27.82 4.66
CA GLU A 722 -10.57 -26.76 5.02
C GLU A 722 -11.28 -25.44 5.38
N LEU A 723 -12.54 -25.29 4.98
CA LEU A 723 -13.40 -24.12 5.22
C LEU A 723 -14.78 -24.58 5.71
N GLU A 724 -15.28 -23.99 6.79
CA GLU A 724 -16.56 -24.34 7.42
C GLU A 724 -17.67 -23.34 7.02
N LEU A 725 -18.30 -23.54 5.84
CA LEU A 725 -19.27 -22.60 5.28
C LEU A 725 -20.60 -22.52 6.06
N GLU A 726 -21.00 -23.62 6.70
CA GLU A 726 -22.27 -23.71 7.44
C GLU A 726 -22.38 -22.67 8.55
N LYS A 727 -21.24 -22.25 9.13
CA LYS A 727 -21.19 -21.18 10.15
C LYS A 727 -21.74 -19.84 9.64
N PHE A 728 -21.69 -19.59 8.33
CA PHE A 728 -22.16 -18.34 7.72
C PHE A 728 -23.67 -18.38 7.38
N ILE A 729 -24.32 -19.54 7.46
CA ILE A 729 -25.72 -19.73 7.06
C ILE A 729 -26.58 -19.82 8.32
N THR A 730 -27.28 -18.73 8.64
CA THR A 730 -28.13 -18.63 9.86
C THR A 730 -29.59 -18.96 9.62
N HIS A 731 -30.08 -18.73 8.40
CA HIS A 731 -31.49 -18.89 8.02
C HIS A 731 -31.59 -19.39 6.58
N GLU A 732 -32.49 -20.34 6.35
CA GLU A 732 -32.92 -20.78 5.02
C GLU A 732 -34.42 -20.43 4.89
N VAL A 733 -34.83 -19.82 3.77
CA VAL A 733 -36.23 -19.45 3.51
C VAL A 733 -36.65 -19.87 2.10
N PRO A 734 -37.94 -20.23 1.87
CA PRO A 734 -38.45 -20.42 0.52
C PRO A 734 -38.29 -19.13 -0.31
N PHE A 735 -37.95 -19.24 -1.59
CA PHE A 735 -37.77 -18.07 -2.47
C PHE A 735 -39.02 -17.15 -2.54
N ALA A 736 -40.22 -17.72 -2.40
CA ALA A 736 -41.47 -16.96 -2.31
C ALA A 736 -41.59 -16.08 -1.04
N GLU A 737 -40.79 -16.34 -0.01
CA GLU A 737 -40.69 -15.55 1.23
C GLU A 737 -39.50 -14.58 1.22
N ILE A 738 -38.88 -14.25 0.07
CA ILE A 738 -37.62 -13.47 0.00
C ILE A 738 -37.62 -12.16 0.83
N ASN A 739 -38.76 -11.47 0.96
CA ASN A 739 -38.88 -10.27 1.81
C ASN A 739 -38.52 -10.54 3.30
N LYS A 740 -38.75 -11.75 3.79
CA LYS A 740 -38.38 -12.21 5.14
C LYS A 740 -36.86 -12.30 5.32
N ALA A 741 -36.10 -12.59 4.26
CA ALA A 741 -34.64 -12.52 4.29
C ALA A 741 -34.16 -11.06 4.38
N PHE A 742 -34.83 -10.13 3.70
CA PHE A 742 -34.60 -8.68 3.87
C PHE A 742 -34.93 -8.25 5.31
N GLU A 743 -36.05 -8.71 5.89
CA GLU A 743 -36.41 -8.44 7.29
C GLU A 743 -35.37 -8.99 8.29
N TYR A 744 -34.86 -10.21 8.09
CA TYR A 744 -33.77 -10.77 8.91
C TYR A 744 -32.48 -9.97 8.80
N MET A 745 -32.18 -9.38 7.64
CA MET A 745 -31.01 -8.52 7.48
C MET A 745 -31.22 -7.13 8.08
N LEU A 746 -32.37 -6.49 7.85
CA LEU A 746 -32.69 -5.17 8.39
C LEU A 746 -32.82 -5.17 9.92
N SER A 747 -33.32 -6.26 10.51
CA SER A 747 -33.34 -6.46 11.96
C SER A 747 -31.96 -6.79 12.54
N GLY A 748 -31.11 -7.48 11.79
CA GLY A 748 -29.81 -7.99 12.26
C GLY A 748 -29.87 -9.40 12.86
N ALA A 749 -30.92 -10.17 12.54
CA ALA A 749 -30.96 -11.61 12.80
C ALA A 749 -30.02 -12.41 11.86
N GLY A 750 -29.70 -11.85 10.68
CA GLY A 750 -28.64 -12.35 9.80
C GLY A 750 -27.27 -11.72 10.08
N LEU A 751 -26.18 -12.42 9.74
CA LEU A 751 -24.78 -12.02 9.97
C LEU A 751 -24.32 -10.77 9.18
N SER A 752 -25.17 -10.18 8.34
CA SER A 752 -24.83 -9.21 7.31
C SER A 752 -25.32 -7.78 7.55
N LYS A 753 -26.01 -7.50 8.66
CA LYS A 753 -26.31 -6.11 9.04
C LYS A 753 -25.02 -5.36 9.36
N GLU A 754 -24.64 -4.35 8.58
CA GLU A 754 -23.69 -3.34 9.08
C GLU A 754 -24.38 -2.45 10.13
N ASN A 755 -23.62 -1.87 11.05
CA ASN A 755 -24.23 -1.06 12.11
C ASN A 755 -24.96 0.15 11.54
N GLU A 756 -26.07 0.53 12.17
CA GLU A 756 -26.88 1.68 11.75
C GLU A 756 -26.04 2.96 11.71
N ARG A 757 -25.85 3.47 10.49
CA ARG A 757 -25.08 4.68 10.20
C ARG A 757 -25.81 5.88 10.82
N LYS A 758 -25.11 6.57 11.75
CA LYS A 758 -25.48 7.88 12.29
C LYS A 758 -24.38 8.88 11.95
#